data_AF-A0A954LLG5-F1
#
_entry.id   AF-A0A954LLG5-F1
#
_cell.length_a   1.000
_cell.length_b   1.000
_cell.length_c   1.000
_cell.angle_alpha   90.00
_cell.angle_beta   90.00
_cell.angle_gamma   90.00
#
_symmetry.space_group_name_H-M   'P 1'
#
loop_
_entity.id
_entity.type
_entity.pdbx_description
1 polymer ?
#
loop_
_entity_poly.entity_id
_entity_poly.type
_entity_poly.pdbx_seq_one_letter_code
_entity_poly.pdbx_strand_id
1 'polypeptide(L)'
;MIASSTLYVLPSHRAEIRVTASRGRDMNRAVFSILLLCVIDSGPVSLAFAETTVLTKGVLRDAKSGEPLAHTWMEIGKGENGGNAIHRWPKMHVVTDEKGRFKFYRHEWLPMSDKDVPPIQVTPFSEKRWKIHRATSREILDEWRKEDLLERMAIEPAPKWTQRNGEPELIVEVLDVGELKVHVLGPEGKPWAKREIMVYAVKSSVEWGLRDDKTLRFTGMTDEKGAFRMRWRPGVRRFHVVAPGVGFGSTGSIEVVAGKVTSTTMPPLARFTEISGHVDPKWIGPEARVVVRTKAWNQTTATFNRQGNFTLLNVTSGWHTLQVEGGSEFEPVKIFAMPGDQMEGISFVRTPPKKPQPPNPESNKKPRTRWRRPQGVLRGRVTALDGKPVAGAKILVSNPYHGGIRMVENFFETQTDEKGEYRVDDIELTAATVGVVAHQEGHPPAFARGEPDGDEKTRQAVMMGLRGYGRLPVEDGQPVQLRADLVLPESGGRLKVRVLDVEGQPVPSVAVRAAPSDWRDFFRPFQGVFGGPAEAQRNFLRLVNPVLLTGDDGTAVFENLPPGRYEIIALKDQDAEKWLEDFRRWRWRDIQADSGEVHGIAVAVGKSQQVDVLIARQPDPVRFRVFQPDGKPVGDRRVETDWTSVDQPSRRASSGPVDTDGLMDFHFDKPGLWRFGVKFGDSELKTIPIRTGPYYEAEMIVANSNCVPDRDPIELHTIFKGSEQTTLDVQLLDREGRPAEGTVVILGSAPHDPPTYAATTDQNGRVRFTDLTR
;
A
#
# COMPACT_ATOMS: atom_id res chain seq x y z
N MET A 1 8.27 -42.83 17.27
CA MET A 1 7.39 -43.73 16.51
C MET A 1 6.11 -43.97 17.30
N ILE A 2 4.97 -43.47 16.83
CA ILE A 2 3.83 -44.22 16.30
C ILE A 2 2.91 -43.16 15.69
N ALA A 3 2.58 -43.36 14.42
CA ALA A 3 1.68 -42.55 13.63
C ALA A 3 0.22 -42.72 14.09
N SER A 4 -0.63 -41.76 13.75
CA SER A 4 -2.03 -42.09 13.48
C SER A 4 -2.51 -41.35 12.24
N SER A 5 -2.60 -42.11 11.16
CA SER A 5 -3.26 -41.77 9.91
C SER A 5 -4.77 -41.86 10.06
N THR A 6 -5.49 -40.96 9.39
CA THR A 6 -6.95 -40.98 9.22
C THR A 6 -7.35 -41.97 8.12
N LEU A 7 -8.41 -42.76 8.33
CA LEU A 7 -9.02 -43.66 7.34
C LEU A 7 -10.56 -43.49 7.29
N TYR A 8 -11.15 -43.58 6.08
CA TYR A 8 -12.59 -43.45 5.75
C TYR A 8 -13.32 -44.81 5.65
N VAL A 9 -14.62 -44.91 6.01
CA VAL A 9 -15.64 -45.81 5.40
C VAL A 9 -17.09 -45.29 5.62
N LEU A 10 -17.94 -45.39 4.57
CA LEU A 10 -19.43 -45.38 4.48
C LEU A 10 -20.05 -46.74 4.94
N PRO A 11 -21.34 -47.10 4.73
CA PRO A 11 -22.66 -46.50 5.04
C PRO A 11 -23.57 -47.43 5.90
N SER A 12 -24.81 -46.96 6.16
CA SER A 12 -26.08 -47.69 6.37
C SER A 12 -26.65 -47.87 7.81
N HIS A 13 -27.94 -47.52 7.89
CA HIS A 13 -28.98 -47.81 8.90
C HIS A 13 -29.41 -46.73 9.90
N ARG A 14 -30.73 -46.72 10.14
CA ARG A 14 -31.57 -45.74 10.84
C ARG A 14 -31.23 -45.64 12.33
N ALA A 15 -31.29 -44.43 12.89
CA ALA A 15 -31.97 -44.17 14.16
C ALA A 15 -32.15 -42.65 14.44
N GLU A 16 -33.28 -42.35 15.05
CA GLU A 16 -33.73 -41.07 15.62
C GLU A 16 -33.01 -40.80 16.95
N ILE A 17 -32.61 -39.55 17.29
CA ILE A 17 -32.18 -39.24 18.67
C ILE A 17 -32.61 -37.85 19.15
N ARG A 18 -33.30 -37.88 20.30
CA ARG A 18 -33.74 -36.82 21.24
C ARG A 18 -32.60 -36.28 22.12
N VAL A 19 -32.81 -35.13 22.74
CA VAL A 19 -31.97 -34.62 23.85
C VAL A 19 -32.75 -34.73 25.17
N THR A 20 -32.05 -35.05 26.25
CA THR A 20 -32.53 -34.98 27.64
C THR A 20 -31.42 -34.32 28.45
N ALA A 21 -31.76 -33.33 29.29
CA ALA A 21 -30.89 -32.84 30.35
C ALA A 21 -31.35 -33.46 31.68
N SER A 22 -30.49 -34.24 32.34
CA SER A 22 -30.73 -34.70 33.71
C SER A 22 -29.85 -33.93 34.68
N ARG A 23 -30.49 -33.37 35.71
CA ARG A 23 -29.83 -32.85 36.92
C ARG A 23 -29.56 -34.05 37.83
N GLY A 24 -28.31 -34.29 38.22
CA GLY A 24 -27.99 -35.31 39.22
C GLY A 24 -28.73 -35.02 40.54
N ARG A 25 -29.47 -36.00 41.05
CA ARG A 25 -30.06 -35.97 42.40
C ARG A 25 -28.97 -36.37 43.40
N ASP A 26 -28.57 -35.40 44.22
CA ASP A 26 -28.24 -35.50 45.65
C ASP A 26 -27.19 -34.46 46.03
N MET A 27 -27.66 -33.35 46.60
CA MET A 27 -27.21 -32.85 47.90
C MET A 27 -27.99 -31.56 48.24
N ASN A 28 -28.64 -31.60 49.40
CA ASN A 28 -29.42 -30.52 50.00
C ASN A 28 -28.57 -29.28 50.33
N ARG A 29 -28.98 -28.09 49.85
CA ARG A 29 -29.13 -26.85 50.64
C ARG A 29 -29.55 -25.68 49.74
N ALA A 30 -30.67 -25.06 50.07
CA ALA A 30 -30.96 -23.66 49.75
C ALA A 30 -30.31 -22.77 50.81
N VAL A 31 -29.84 -21.56 50.45
CA VAL A 31 -30.00 -20.27 51.18
C VAL A 31 -29.36 -19.13 50.35
N PHE A 32 -29.97 -17.95 50.50
CA PHE A 32 -29.84 -16.64 49.87
C PHE A 32 -28.48 -15.93 49.98
N SER A 33 -28.36 -14.85 49.19
CA SER A 33 -27.26 -13.91 48.98
C SER A 33 -26.68 -13.17 50.22
N ILE A 34 -25.48 -12.60 49.99
CA ILE A 34 -24.73 -11.50 50.64
C ILE A 34 -23.47 -11.92 51.45
N LEU A 35 -22.30 -11.50 50.96
CA LEU A 35 -21.12 -11.05 51.74
C LEU A 35 -20.20 -10.23 50.80
N LEU A 36 -20.20 -8.88 50.87
CA LEU A 36 -19.32 -8.00 51.65
C LEU A 36 -17.81 -8.34 51.60
N LEU A 37 -17.04 -7.47 50.94
CA LEU A 37 -15.58 -7.39 51.01
C LEU A 37 -15.18 -6.97 52.43
N CYS A 38 -14.43 -7.82 53.14
CA CYS A 38 -13.65 -7.42 54.31
C CYS A 38 -12.17 -7.60 53.94
N VAL A 39 -11.39 -6.54 54.05
CA VAL A 39 -9.94 -6.55 53.86
C VAL A 39 -9.31 -7.21 55.09
N ILE A 40 -8.63 -8.35 54.90
CA ILE A 40 -7.62 -8.82 55.85
C ILE A 40 -6.41 -9.33 55.05
N ASP A 41 -5.25 -8.90 55.53
CA ASP A 41 -3.89 -9.22 55.11
C ASP A 41 -3.53 -10.71 55.35
N SER A 42 -2.57 -11.22 54.57
CA SER A 42 -1.83 -12.51 54.67
C SER A 42 -2.51 -13.85 54.25
N GLY A 43 -1.91 -14.51 53.24
CA GLY A 43 -1.89 -15.98 53.05
C GLY A 43 -2.68 -16.58 51.86
N PRO A 44 -2.13 -17.54 51.07
CA PRO A 44 -2.82 -18.12 49.91
C PRO A 44 -3.73 -19.28 50.31
N VAL A 45 -5.02 -19.20 49.96
CA VAL A 45 -5.94 -20.35 49.98
C VAL A 45 -6.46 -20.58 48.57
N SER A 46 -6.14 -21.75 48.00
CA SER A 46 -6.73 -22.25 46.76
C SER A 46 -8.07 -22.91 47.09
N LEU A 47 -9.17 -22.36 46.56
CA LEU A 47 -10.49 -23.00 46.53
C LEU A 47 -10.61 -23.78 45.21
N ALA A 48 -10.77 -25.11 45.31
CA ALA A 48 -11.09 -25.97 44.17
C ALA A 48 -12.58 -25.84 43.83
N PHE A 49 -12.90 -25.36 42.63
CA PHE A 49 -14.25 -25.33 42.08
C PHE A 49 -14.48 -26.57 41.23
N ALA A 50 -15.65 -27.22 41.36
CA ALA A 50 -16.03 -28.35 40.54
C ALA A 50 -16.30 -27.88 39.09
N GLU A 51 -15.53 -28.39 38.14
CA GLU A 51 -15.69 -28.09 36.72
C GLU A 51 -17.03 -28.64 36.22
N THR A 52 -17.94 -27.75 35.81
CA THR A 52 -19.19 -28.15 35.15
C THR A 52 -18.97 -28.07 33.64
N THR A 53 -18.97 -29.23 32.97
CA THR A 53 -18.91 -29.29 31.50
C THR A 53 -20.32 -29.18 30.92
N VAL A 54 -20.59 -28.09 30.21
CA VAL A 54 -21.84 -27.85 29.47
C VAL A 54 -21.67 -28.31 28.03
N LEU A 55 -22.48 -29.27 27.59
CA LEU A 55 -22.54 -29.69 26.17
C LEU A 55 -23.57 -28.83 25.44
N THR A 56 -23.10 -27.95 24.56
CA THR A 56 -23.96 -27.14 23.70
C THR A 56 -24.14 -27.84 22.35
N LYS A 57 -25.40 -27.90 21.89
CA LYS A 57 -25.76 -28.44 20.57
C LYS A 57 -26.51 -27.35 19.81
N GLY A 58 -26.27 -27.23 18.51
CA GLY A 58 -26.99 -26.27 17.67
C GLY A 58 -27.15 -26.78 16.24
N VAL A 59 -27.94 -26.06 15.45
CA VAL A 59 -28.14 -26.32 14.02
C VAL A 59 -27.88 -25.05 13.24
N LEU A 60 -26.93 -25.08 12.32
CA LEU A 60 -26.66 -24.02 11.38
C LEU A 60 -27.56 -24.18 10.16
N ARG A 61 -28.31 -23.13 9.81
CA ARG A 61 -29.23 -23.09 8.67
C ARG A 61 -28.98 -21.85 7.84
N ASP A 62 -29.26 -21.98 6.56
CA ASP A 62 -29.39 -20.84 5.66
C ASP A 62 -30.63 -20.03 6.09
N ALA A 63 -30.46 -18.72 6.29
CA ALA A 63 -31.52 -17.87 6.85
C ALA A 63 -32.73 -17.74 5.91
N LYS A 64 -32.53 -17.94 4.61
CA LYS A 64 -33.56 -17.74 3.59
C LYS A 64 -34.26 -19.02 3.20
N SER A 65 -33.51 -20.08 2.91
CA SER A 65 -34.10 -21.36 2.54
C SER A 65 -34.53 -22.18 3.76
N GLY A 66 -33.98 -21.88 4.94
CA GLY A 66 -34.14 -22.70 6.14
C GLY A 66 -33.41 -24.06 6.03
N GLU A 67 -32.72 -24.32 4.92
CA GLU A 67 -32.00 -25.56 4.69
C GLU A 67 -30.77 -25.63 5.59
N PRO A 68 -30.40 -26.82 6.09
CA PRO A 68 -29.22 -26.95 6.90
C PRO A 68 -27.92 -26.71 6.13
N LEU A 69 -26.99 -25.95 6.72
CA LEU A 69 -25.67 -25.70 6.16
C LEU A 69 -24.72 -26.85 6.54
N ALA A 70 -24.69 -27.88 5.70
CA ALA A 70 -23.84 -29.05 5.89
C ALA A 70 -22.33 -28.76 5.74
N HIS A 71 -21.49 -29.50 6.48
CA HIS A 71 -20.02 -29.47 6.39
C HIS A 71 -19.41 -28.06 6.51
N THR A 72 -20.09 -27.20 7.26
CA THR A 72 -19.68 -25.81 7.45
C THR A 72 -18.81 -25.75 8.69
N TRP A 73 -17.62 -25.20 8.50
CA TRP A 73 -16.68 -24.95 9.59
C TRP A 73 -17.08 -23.69 10.33
N MET A 74 -17.16 -23.77 11.66
CA MET A 74 -17.46 -22.66 12.56
C MET A 74 -16.41 -22.56 13.66
N GLU A 75 -16.11 -21.33 14.03
CA GLU A 75 -15.34 -21.02 15.23
C GLU A 75 -16.29 -20.44 16.28
N ILE A 76 -16.22 -21.00 17.49
CA ILE A 76 -17.03 -20.60 18.64
C ILE A 76 -16.07 -20.10 19.72
N GLY A 77 -16.15 -18.81 20.04
CA GLY A 77 -15.29 -18.15 21.03
C GLY A 77 -16.07 -17.25 21.96
N LYS A 78 -15.43 -16.76 23.03
CA LYS A 78 -15.96 -15.65 23.83
C LYS A 78 -15.61 -14.34 23.13
N GLY A 79 -16.57 -13.42 23.04
CA GLY A 79 -16.32 -12.09 22.50
C GLY A 79 -15.38 -11.31 23.38
N GLU A 80 -14.30 -10.82 22.79
CA GLU A 80 -13.42 -9.84 23.44
C GLU A 80 -14.13 -8.49 23.45
N ASN A 81 -14.97 -8.28 24.45
CA ASN A 81 -15.39 -6.93 24.81
C ASN A 81 -14.26 -6.27 25.61
N GLY A 82 -13.35 -5.59 24.90
CA GLY A 82 -12.42 -4.61 25.48
C GLY A 82 -11.06 -5.18 25.88
N GLY A 83 -10.02 -4.37 25.70
CA GLY A 83 -8.62 -4.77 25.67
C GLY A 83 -8.06 -5.41 26.96
N ASN A 84 -7.02 -6.22 26.75
CA ASN A 84 -5.98 -6.60 27.72
C ASN A 84 -6.37 -7.36 29.01
N ALA A 85 -7.42 -8.18 29.00
CA ALA A 85 -7.58 -9.21 30.04
C ALA A 85 -7.14 -10.59 29.52
N ILE A 86 -5.97 -11.04 30.00
CA ILE A 86 -5.38 -12.36 29.78
C ILE A 86 -6.22 -13.42 30.52
N HIS A 87 -7.37 -13.79 29.97
CA HIS A 87 -8.03 -15.07 30.25
C HIS A 87 -8.67 -15.57 28.94
N ARG A 88 -7.82 -16.04 28.03
CA ARG A 88 -8.24 -16.64 26.76
C ARG A 88 -8.92 -17.97 27.03
N TRP A 89 -10.21 -18.05 26.69
CA TRP A 89 -10.92 -19.31 26.62
C TRP A 89 -10.35 -20.08 25.42
N PRO A 90 -10.20 -21.42 25.48
CA PRO A 90 -9.91 -22.20 24.29
C PRO A 90 -11.08 -22.02 23.30
N LYS A 91 -10.80 -21.37 22.16
CA LYS A 91 -11.76 -21.28 21.05
C LYS A 91 -12.00 -22.68 20.50
N MET A 92 -13.27 -23.01 20.24
CA MET A 92 -13.66 -24.33 19.79
C MET A 92 -14.00 -24.30 18.31
N HIS A 93 -13.42 -25.24 17.56
CA HIS A 93 -13.73 -25.44 16.15
C HIS A 93 -14.73 -26.58 16.01
N VAL A 94 -15.82 -26.33 15.30
CA VAL A 94 -16.82 -27.36 15.01
C VAL A 94 -17.15 -27.35 13.53
N VAL A 95 -17.36 -28.53 12.97
CA VAL A 95 -17.86 -28.71 11.61
C VAL A 95 -19.27 -29.25 11.70
N THR A 96 -20.21 -28.65 10.98
CA THR A 96 -21.59 -29.13 10.97
C THR A 96 -21.72 -30.45 10.22
N ASP A 97 -22.61 -31.32 10.70
CA ASP A 97 -22.96 -32.55 9.99
C ASP A 97 -23.85 -32.28 8.75
N GLU A 98 -24.27 -33.32 8.04
CA GLU A 98 -25.14 -33.17 6.85
C GLU A 98 -26.49 -32.47 7.11
N LYS A 99 -26.91 -32.39 8.37
CA LYS A 99 -28.12 -31.68 8.79
C LYS A 99 -27.80 -30.34 9.44
N GLY A 100 -26.61 -29.78 9.19
CA GLY A 100 -26.19 -28.51 9.77
C GLY A 100 -25.93 -28.56 11.27
N ARG A 101 -25.95 -29.74 11.91
CA ARG A 101 -25.87 -29.85 13.37
C ARG A 101 -24.42 -29.80 13.84
N PHE A 102 -24.18 -29.14 14.97
CA PHE A 102 -22.88 -29.09 15.62
C PHE A 102 -23.01 -29.36 17.12
N LYS A 103 -21.90 -29.78 17.73
CA LYS A 103 -21.79 -30.01 19.18
C LYS A 103 -20.45 -29.48 19.67
N PHE A 104 -20.44 -28.81 20.82
CA PHE A 104 -19.19 -28.45 21.50
C PHE A 104 -19.34 -28.58 23.02
N TYR A 105 -18.22 -28.85 23.70
CA TYR A 105 -18.16 -28.99 25.14
C TYR A 105 -17.49 -27.76 25.74
N ARG A 106 -18.16 -27.07 26.65
CA ARG A 106 -17.61 -25.91 27.34
C ARG A 106 -17.39 -26.25 28.82
N HIS A 107 -16.20 -25.95 29.34
CA HIS A 107 -15.97 -25.92 30.78
C HIS A 107 -16.31 -24.51 31.26
N GLU A 108 -17.36 -24.34 32.09
CA GLU A 108 -17.74 -23.02 32.62
C GLU A 108 -17.42 -22.87 34.11
N TRP A 109 -17.03 -21.65 34.49
CA TRP A 109 -16.85 -21.18 35.86
C TRP A 109 -17.94 -20.17 36.32
N LEU A 110 -18.88 -19.74 35.44
CA LEU A 110 -19.92 -18.76 35.78
C LEU A 110 -21.23 -19.00 34.99
N PRO A 111 -22.41 -18.79 35.59
CA PRO A 111 -23.70 -18.88 34.91
C PRO A 111 -23.87 -17.76 33.88
N MET A 112 -24.20 -18.10 32.64
CA MET A 112 -24.58 -17.14 31.62
C MET A 112 -26.00 -16.61 31.86
N SER A 113 -26.22 -15.32 31.63
CA SER A 113 -27.58 -14.80 31.50
C SER A 113 -28.15 -15.18 30.12
N ASP A 114 -29.48 -15.27 29.97
CA ASP A 114 -30.14 -15.52 28.68
C ASP A 114 -29.79 -14.47 27.59
N LYS A 115 -29.09 -13.40 27.96
CA LYS A 115 -28.62 -12.32 27.07
C LYS A 115 -27.19 -12.52 26.54
N ASP A 116 -26.43 -13.47 27.07
CA ASP A 116 -25.04 -13.71 26.69
C ASP A 116 -24.97 -14.69 25.52
N VAL A 117 -25.14 -14.19 24.30
CA VAL A 117 -24.94 -15.00 23.09
C VAL A 117 -23.45 -15.05 22.75
N PRO A 118 -22.83 -16.24 22.60
CA PRO A 118 -21.44 -16.30 22.17
C PRO A 118 -21.32 -15.72 20.76
N PRO A 119 -20.32 -14.86 20.47
CA PRO A 119 -20.06 -14.50 19.10
C PRO A 119 -19.66 -15.75 18.32
N ILE A 120 -20.29 -15.89 17.17
CA ILE A 120 -20.05 -17.01 16.27
C ILE A 120 -19.46 -16.42 15.00
N GLN A 121 -18.49 -17.11 14.43
CA GLN A 121 -17.86 -16.71 13.19
C GLN A 121 -18.08 -17.81 12.16
N VAL A 122 -18.80 -17.50 11.07
CA VAL A 122 -19.11 -18.47 10.02
C VAL A 122 -18.36 -18.12 8.74
N THR A 123 -17.43 -18.99 8.36
CA THR A 123 -16.76 -18.91 7.06
C THR A 123 -17.58 -19.64 5.99
N PRO A 124 -17.89 -19.00 4.84
CA PRO A 124 -18.78 -19.57 3.83
C PRO A 124 -18.16 -20.69 2.97
N PHE A 125 -17.05 -21.28 3.41
CA PHE A 125 -16.28 -22.26 2.65
C PHE A 125 -16.58 -23.66 3.19
N SER A 126 -17.49 -24.36 2.52
CA SER A 126 -17.76 -25.80 2.77
C SER A 126 -17.31 -26.69 1.60
N GLU A 127 -16.60 -26.15 0.61
CA GLU A 127 -16.27 -26.92 -0.58
C GLU A 127 -14.93 -27.65 -0.46
N LYS A 128 -14.94 -28.97 -0.71
CA LYS A 128 -13.75 -29.82 -0.91
C LYS A 128 -12.79 -29.32 -2.02
N ARG A 129 -13.17 -28.29 -2.77
CA ARG A 129 -12.43 -27.75 -3.94
C ARG A 129 -11.28 -26.83 -3.58
N TRP A 130 -11.30 -26.22 -2.38
CA TRP A 130 -10.30 -25.23 -1.98
C TRP A 130 -9.51 -25.69 -0.76
N LYS A 131 -8.18 -25.69 -0.87
CA LYS A 131 -7.28 -25.78 0.27
C LYS A 131 -6.92 -24.36 0.70
N ILE A 132 -7.14 -24.04 1.97
CA ILE A 132 -6.89 -22.70 2.50
C ILE A 132 -5.57 -22.73 3.26
N HIS A 133 -4.65 -21.85 2.86
CA HIS A 133 -3.33 -21.68 3.47
C HIS A 133 -3.09 -20.20 3.79
N ARG A 134 -2.12 -19.92 4.67
CA ARG A 134 -1.53 -18.58 4.70
C ARG A 134 -0.55 -18.41 3.55
N ALA A 135 -0.41 -17.17 3.08
CA ALA A 135 0.49 -16.86 1.97
C ALA A 135 1.98 -17.12 2.29
N THR A 136 2.41 -17.05 3.55
CA THR A 136 3.83 -17.21 3.92
C THR A 136 4.20 -18.65 4.27
N SER A 137 5.35 -19.11 3.76
CA SER A 137 5.93 -20.44 3.95
C SER A 137 6.66 -20.64 5.29
N ARG A 138 6.82 -19.59 6.09
CA ARG A 138 7.39 -19.76 7.44
C ARG A 138 6.40 -20.53 8.29
N GLU A 139 6.73 -21.78 8.58
CA GLU A 139 6.26 -22.53 9.76
C GLU A 139 6.69 -21.80 11.04
N ILE A 140 6.26 -20.56 11.22
CA ILE A 140 6.16 -19.97 12.55
C ILE A 140 4.92 -20.65 13.14
N LEU A 141 5.17 -21.85 13.65
CA LEU A 141 4.46 -22.43 14.77
C LEU A 141 4.63 -21.46 15.95
N ASP A 142 3.76 -20.45 16.00
CA ASP A 142 3.31 -19.85 17.24
C ASP A 142 1.94 -19.19 17.01
N GLU A 143 0.99 -19.66 17.79
CA GLU A 143 -0.47 -19.66 17.67
C GLU A 143 -1.19 -18.29 17.58
N TRP A 144 -0.49 -17.16 17.42
CA TRP A 144 -1.01 -15.86 17.92
C TRP A 144 -1.59 -14.93 16.85
N ARG A 145 -1.84 -15.39 15.62
CA ARG A 145 -2.41 -14.54 14.54
C ARG A 145 -3.42 -15.21 13.61
N LYS A 146 -4.08 -16.31 14.02
CA LYS A 146 -5.20 -16.89 13.22
C LYS A 146 -6.48 -16.05 13.30
N GLU A 147 -6.59 -15.24 14.34
CA GLU A 147 -7.81 -14.57 14.81
C GLU A 147 -8.24 -13.41 13.89
N ASP A 148 -7.35 -12.43 13.72
CA ASP A 148 -7.51 -11.24 12.86
C ASP A 148 -7.79 -11.61 11.38
N LEU A 149 -7.48 -12.85 10.99
CA LEU A 149 -7.55 -13.37 9.63
C LEU A 149 -8.92 -13.98 9.30
N LEU A 150 -9.45 -14.76 10.24
CA LEU A 150 -10.75 -15.43 10.11
C LEU A 150 -11.89 -14.46 10.41
N GLU A 151 -11.73 -13.53 11.36
CA GLU A 151 -12.64 -12.40 11.60
C GLU A 151 -13.01 -11.65 10.31
N ARG A 152 -12.01 -11.43 9.45
CA ARG A 152 -12.19 -10.71 8.18
C ARG A 152 -12.99 -11.48 7.12
N MET A 153 -13.16 -12.79 7.30
CA MET A 153 -13.89 -13.66 6.36
C MET A 153 -15.16 -14.28 6.93
N ALA A 154 -15.23 -14.41 8.25
CA ALA A 154 -16.37 -14.89 9.00
C ALA A 154 -17.53 -13.91 9.00
N ILE A 155 -18.61 -14.23 8.30
CA ILE A 155 -19.85 -13.45 8.42
C ILE A 155 -20.17 -13.41 9.91
N GLU A 156 -20.28 -12.21 10.49
CA GLU A 156 -20.80 -12.03 11.84
C GLU A 156 -22.30 -12.31 11.71
N PRO A 157 -22.76 -13.50 12.11
CA PRO A 157 -24.17 -13.76 12.14
C PRO A 157 -24.78 -12.93 13.28
N ALA A 158 -26.09 -12.76 13.27
CA ALA A 158 -26.82 -12.31 14.46
C ALA A 158 -27.31 -13.56 15.20
N PRO A 159 -26.51 -14.15 16.11
CA PRO A 159 -26.97 -15.31 16.84
C PRO A 159 -28.05 -14.89 17.85
N LYS A 160 -29.11 -15.69 17.97
CA LYS A 160 -30.20 -15.46 18.92
C LYS A 160 -30.59 -16.76 19.60
N TRP A 161 -30.74 -16.71 20.93
CA TRP A 161 -31.39 -17.79 21.66
C TRP A 161 -32.89 -17.78 21.36
N THR A 162 -33.46 -18.95 21.12
CA THR A 162 -34.89 -19.15 20.93
C THR A 162 -35.36 -20.29 21.81
N GLN A 163 -36.65 -20.37 22.11
CA GLN A 163 -37.25 -21.48 22.85
C GLN A 163 -38.06 -22.33 21.86
N ARG A 164 -37.69 -23.59 21.66
CA ARG A 164 -38.43 -24.51 20.80
C ARG A 164 -38.77 -25.76 21.59
N ASN A 165 -40.07 -25.99 21.81
CA ASN A 165 -40.60 -27.06 22.67
C ASN A 165 -40.11 -27.00 24.13
N GLY A 166 -39.86 -25.79 24.65
CA GLY A 166 -39.38 -25.59 26.03
C GLY A 166 -37.87 -25.80 26.24
N GLU A 167 -37.11 -25.98 25.15
CA GLU A 167 -35.65 -26.08 25.19
C GLU A 167 -35.00 -24.85 24.52
N PRO A 168 -33.90 -24.30 25.09
CA PRO A 168 -33.15 -23.21 24.49
C PRO A 168 -32.36 -23.69 23.26
N GLU A 169 -32.62 -23.07 22.10
CA GLU A 169 -31.98 -23.33 20.81
C GLU A 169 -31.26 -22.05 20.35
N LEU A 170 -29.95 -22.14 20.12
CA LEU A 170 -29.16 -21.05 19.54
C LEU A 170 -29.29 -21.07 18.02
N ILE A 171 -30.00 -20.08 17.47
CA ILE A 171 -30.14 -19.89 16.02
C ILE A 171 -29.09 -18.90 15.55
N VAL A 172 -28.37 -19.25 14.50
CA VAL A 172 -27.31 -18.44 13.89
C VAL A 172 -27.73 -18.09 12.47
N GLU A 173 -28.22 -16.88 12.25
CA GLU A 173 -28.62 -16.40 10.93
C GLU A 173 -27.43 -15.79 10.20
N VAL A 174 -27.03 -16.41 9.09
CA VAL A 174 -25.90 -15.98 8.26
C VAL A 174 -26.47 -15.28 7.03
N LEU A 175 -25.93 -14.10 6.68
CA LEU A 175 -26.32 -13.38 5.47
C LEU A 175 -26.08 -14.22 4.20
N ASP A 176 -26.96 -14.07 3.21
CA ASP A 176 -26.83 -14.68 1.88
C ASP A 176 -25.44 -14.36 1.29
N VAL A 177 -24.69 -15.40 0.96
CA VAL A 177 -23.41 -15.28 0.25
C VAL A 177 -23.64 -15.12 -1.25
N GLY A 178 -22.74 -14.43 -1.94
CA GLY A 178 -22.67 -14.50 -3.39
C GLY A 178 -21.70 -15.57 -3.85
N GLU A 179 -21.75 -15.91 -5.14
CA GLU A 179 -20.79 -16.79 -5.78
C GLU A 179 -20.06 -16.03 -6.89
N LEU A 180 -18.75 -16.16 -6.92
CA LEU A 180 -17.87 -15.62 -7.94
C LEU A 180 -17.53 -16.74 -8.93
N LYS A 181 -17.61 -16.46 -10.23
CA LYS A 181 -17.06 -17.30 -11.30
C LYS A 181 -16.03 -16.50 -12.10
N VAL A 182 -14.77 -16.90 -12.08
CA VAL A 182 -13.69 -16.17 -12.77
C VAL A 182 -13.07 -17.07 -13.82
N HIS A 183 -13.09 -16.63 -15.07
CA HIS A 183 -12.35 -17.26 -16.16
C HIS A 183 -10.89 -16.78 -16.15
N VAL A 184 -9.96 -17.72 -15.97
CA VAL A 184 -8.51 -17.47 -15.96
C VAL A 184 -7.96 -17.76 -17.35
N LEU A 185 -7.22 -16.81 -17.90
CA LEU A 185 -6.53 -16.94 -19.18
C LEU A 185 -5.03 -17.08 -18.94
N GLY A 186 -4.38 -18.06 -19.57
CA GLY A 186 -2.92 -18.15 -19.57
C GLY A 186 -2.27 -16.97 -20.30
N PRO A 187 -0.93 -16.86 -20.29
CA PRO A 187 -0.22 -15.74 -20.93
C PRO A 187 -0.51 -15.55 -22.42
N GLU A 188 -0.84 -16.63 -23.11
CA GLU A 188 -1.23 -16.62 -24.53
C GLU A 188 -2.71 -16.22 -24.78
N GLY A 189 -3.41 -15.78 -23.74
CA GLY A 189 -4.84 -15.42 -23.80
C GLY A 189 -5.81 -16.60 -23.92
N LYS A 190 -5.31 -17.84 -23.90
CA LYS A 190 -6.15 -19.06 -23.94
C LYS A 190 -6.66 -19.47 -22.55
N PRO A 191 -7.83 -20.13 -22.43
CA PRO A 191 -8.33 -20.60 -21.13
C PRO A 191 -7.34 -21.49 -20.39
N TRP A 192 -7.11 -21.21 -19.10
CA TRP A 192 -6.22 -21.96 -18.22
C TRP A 192 -6.93 -23.17 -17.61
N ALA A 193 -7.34 -24.12 -18.44
CA ALA A 193 -8.27 -25.21 -18.07
C ALA A 193 -7.64 -26.38 -17.31
N LYS A 194 -8.34 -26.91 -16.29
CA LYS A 194 -7.92 -28.07 -15.47
C LYS A 194 -6.54 -27.92 -14.84
N ARG A 195 -6.20 -26.73 -14.37
CA ARG A 195 -4.88 -26.42 -13.79
C ARG A 195 -5.02 -25.86 -12.37
N GLU A 196 -3.96 -26.07 -11.60
CA GLU A 196 -3.85 -25.49 -10.26
C GLU A 196 -3.71 -23.97 -10.35
N ILE A 197 -4.40 -23.30 -9.44
CA ILE A 197 -4.29 -21.86 -9.21
C ILE A 197 -4.27 -21.58 -7.70
N MET A 198 -3.64 -20.46 -7.36
CA MET A 198 -3.71 -19.86 -6.05
C MET A 198 -4.43 -18.52 -6.17
N VAL A 199 -5.46 -18.32 -5.36
CA VAL A 199 -6.26 -17.10 -5.33
C VAL A 199 -5.97 -16.38 -4.00
N TYR A 200 -5.77 -15.07 -4.06
CA TYR A 200 -5.51 -14.21 -2.90
C TYR A 200 -6.56 -13.10 -2.86
N ALA A 201 -7.24 -12.93 -1.73
CA ALA A 201 -8.19 -11.84 -1.54
C ALA A 201 -7.46 -10.54 -1.21
N VAL A 202 -7.73 -9.47 -1.96
CA VAL A 202 -7.02 -8.18 -1.81
C VAL A 202 -7.84 -7.22 -0.97
N LYS A 203 -7.22 -6.62 0.06
CA LYS A 203 -7.83 -5.50 0.79
C LYS A 203 -7.92 -4.28 -0.13
N SER A 204 -9.02 -3.54 -0.04
CA SER A 204 -9.30 -2.30 -0.77
C SER A 204 -8.08 -1.41 -1.01
N SER A 205 -8.05 -0.78 -2.20
CA SER A 205 -7.27 0.39 -2.66
C SER A 205 -5.75 0.48 -2.46
N VAL A 206 -5.14 -0.28 -1.57
CA VAL A 206 -3.69 -0.26 -1.34
C VAL A 206 -3.10 -1.61 -1.74
N GLU A 207 -2.37 -1.64 -2.86
CA GLU A 207 -1.64 -2.82 -3.36
C GLU A 207 -0.63 -3.41 -2.36
N TRP A 208 -0.39 -2.74 -1.23
CA TRP A 208 0.34 -3.31 -0.10
C TRP A 208 -0.39 -4.50 0.54
N GLY A 209 -1.66 -4.77 0.19
CA GLY A 209 -2.42 -5.92 0.69
C GLY A 209 -1.80 -7.28 0.34
N LEU A 210 -1.04 -7.39 -0.76
CA LEU A 210 -0.27 -8.61 -1.07
C LEU A 210 1.03 -8.74 -0.25
N ARG A 211 1.33 -7.75 0.58
CA ARG A 211 2.59 -7.61 1.32
C ARG A 211 2.47 -7.91 2.82
N ASP A 212 1.33 -8.44 3.27
CA ASP A 212 1.15 -8.84 4.65
C ASP A 212 1.23 -10.36 4.83
N ASP A 213 1.80 -10.77 5.96
CA ASP A 213 1.77 -12.15 6.48
C ASP A 213 0.33 -12.60 6.84
N LYS A 214 -0.64 -11.72 6.61
CA LYS A 214 -2.05 -11.87 6.94
C LYS A 214 -2.93 -12.15 5.71
N THR A 215 -2.35 -12.36 4.52
CA THR A 215 -3.15 -12.65 3.32
C THR A 215 -3.48 -14.14 3.26
N LEU A 216 -4.76 -14.44 3.02
CA LEU A 216 -5.23 -15.80 2.80
C LEU A 216 -5.03 -16.25 1.35
N ARG A 217 -4.54 -17.48 1.22
CA ARG A 217 -4.28 -18.15 -0.05
C ARG A 217 -5.25 -19.32 -0.21
N PHE A 218 -6.03 -19.29 -1.27
CA PHE A 218 -6.92 -20.37 -1.66
C PHE A 218 -6.29 -21.13 -2.82
N THR A 219 -5.90 -22.37 -2.59
CA THR A 219 -5.37 -23.25 -3.63
C THR A 219 -6.49 -24.14 -4.15
N GLY A 220 -6.72 -24.12 -5.46
CA GLY A 220 -7.78 -24.87 -6.11
C GLY A 220 -7.47 -25.15 -7.57
N MET A 221 -8.44 -25.72 -8.29
CA MET A 221 -8.32 -26.05 -9.71
C MET A 221 -9.35 -25.27 -10.53
N THR A 222 -8.96 -24.84 -11.72
CA THR A 222 -9.90 -24.37 -12.74
C THR A 222 -10.65 -25.55 -13.40
N ASP A 223 -11.84 -25.28 -13.93
CA ASP A 223 -12.64 -26.23 -14.69
C ASP A 223 -12.15 -26.39 -16.14
N GLU A 224 -12.90 -27.13 -16.97
CA GLU A 224 -12.57 -27.37 -18.38
C GLU A 224 -12.55 -26.10 -19.25
N LYS A 225 -13.20 -25.03 -18.79
CA LYS A 225 -13.27 -23.73 -19.46
C LYS A 225 -12.30 -22.72 -18.84
N GLY A 226 -11.38 -23.17 -17.99
CA GLY A 226 -10.44 -22.30 -17.30
C GLY A 226 -11.06 -21.45 -16.20
N ALA A 227 -12.28 -21.77 -15.73
CA ALA A 227 -12.94 -20.99 -14.70
C ALA A 227 -12.79 -21.61 -13.30
N PHE A 228 -12.67 -20.77 -12.27
CA PHE A 228 -12.88 -21.21 -10.90
C PHE A 228 -14.15 -20.58 -10.31
N ARG A 229 -14.74 -21.27 -9.33
CA ARG A 229 -15.93 -20.80 -8.60
C ARG A 229 -15.60 -20.68 -7.11
N MET A 230 -16.00 -19.57 -6.50
CA MET A 230 -15.72 -19.29 -5.09
C MET A 230 -16.89 -18.53 -4.46
N ARG A 231 -17.42 -19.00 -3.34
CA ARG A 231 -18.42 -18.26 -2.55
C ARG A 231 -17.74 -17.18 -1.73
N TRP A 232 -18.35 -16.00 -1.65
CA TRP A 232 -17.80 -14.87 -0.92
C TRP A 232 -18.90 -13.97 -0.36
N ARG A 233 -18.56 -13.14 0.64
CA ARG A 233 -19.50 -12.14 1.17
C ARG A 233 -19.84 -11.09 0.12
N PRO A 234 -21.09 -10.58 0.07
CA PRO A 234 -21.48 -9.51 -0.83
C PRO A 234 -20.62 -8.25 -0.73
N GLY A 235 -20.46 -7.54 -1.84
CA GLY A 235 -19.72 -6.28 -1.98
C GLY A 235 -18.61 -6.33 -3.04
N VAL A 236 -18.00 -5.18 -3.30
CA VAL A 236 -16.89 -5.06 -4.27
C VAL A 236 -15.63 -5.73 -3.72
N ARG A 237 -15.03 -6.61 -4.53
CA ARG A 237 -13.86 -7.41 -4.20
C ARG A 237 -12.84 -7.36 -5.33
N ARG A 238 -11.60 -7.67 -5.00
CA ARG A 238 -10.53 -7.93 -5.95
C ARG A 238 -9.79 -9.16 -5.51
N PHE A 239 -9.37 -9.98 -6.47
CA PHE A 239 -8.53 -11.14 -6.22
C PHE A 239 -7.26 -11.05 -7.07
N HIS A 240 -6.15 -11.53 -6.53
CA HIS A 240 -4.99 -11.91 -7.32
C HIS A 240 -5.05 -13.40 -7.59
N VAL A 241 -4.71 -13.79 -8.81
CA VAL A 241 -4.69 -15.20 -9.23
C VAL A 241 -3.30 -15.50 -9.75
N VAL A 242 -2.79 -16.64 -9.30
CA VAL A 242 -1.43 -17.08 -9.54
C VAL A 242 -1.51 -18.50 -10.05
N ALA A 243 -0.96 -18.74 -11.24
CA ALA A 243 -0.77 -20.06 -11.80
C ALA A 243 0.72 -20.44 -11.63
N PRO A 244 1.07 -21.34 -10.69
CA PRO A 244 2.46 -21.71 -10.44
C PRO A 244 3.19 -22.15 -11.73
N GLY A 245 4.42 -21.66 -11.93
CA GLY A 245 5.22 -21.96 -13.12
C GLY A 245 4.84 -21.18 -14.38
N VAL A 246 3.76 -20.38 -14.35
CA VAL A 246 3.14 -19.86 -15.57
C VAL A 246 2.99 -18.36 -15.53
N GLY A 247 2.34 -17.82 -14.49
CA GLY A 247 2.15 -16.39 -14.38
C GLY A 247 1.20 -15.97 -13.27
N PHE A 248 0.96 -14.67 -13.21
CA PHE A 248 0.08 -14.06 -12.20
C PHE A 248 -0.74 -12.92 -12.80
N GLY A 249 -1.86 -12.59 -12.17
CA GLY A 249 -2.75 -11.52 -12.61
C GLY A 249 -3.72 -11.09 -11.53
N SER A 250 -4.61 -10.15 -11.88
CA SER A 250 -5.69 -9.70 -10.99
C SER A 250 -7.02 -9.73 -11.71
N THR A 251 -8.07 -10.01 -10.95
CA THR A 251 -9.44 -10.06 -11.47
C THR A 251 -10.06 -8.69 -11.71
N GLY A 252 -9.38 -7.60 -11.35
CA GLY A 252 -10.00 -6.28 -11.24
C GLY A 252 -11.00 -6.21 -10.08
N SER A 253 -11.78 -5.13 -10.03
CA SER A 253 -12.86 -4.99 -9.05
C SER A 253 -14.11 -5.72 -9.55
N ILE A 254 -14.72 -6.54 -8.69
CA ILE A 254 -15.91 -7.36 -9.00
C ILE A 254 -16.89 -7.22 -7.85
N GLU A 255 -18.14 -6.90 -8.15
CA GLU A 255 -19.20 -6.90 -7.16
C GLU A 255 -19.73 -8.32 -6.93
N VAL A 256 -19.53 -8.86 -5.74
CA VAL A 256 -20.18 -10.10 -5.31
C VAL A 256 -21.58 -9.74 -4.82
N VAL A 257 -22.62 -10.33 -5.42
CA VAL A 257 -24.01 -10.04 -5.04
C VAL A 257 -24.61 -11.23 -4.30
N ALA A 258 -25.29 -10.98 -3.18
CA ALA A 258 -25.94 -11.99 -2.36
C ALA A 258 -26.87 -12.89 -3.20
N GLY A 259 -26.75 -14.21 -3.04
CA GLY A 259 -27.57 -15.21 -3.73
C GLY A 259 -27.40 -15.30 -5.25
N LYS A 260 -26.45 -14.56 -5.83
CA LYS A 260 -26.20 -14.55 -7.29
C LYS A 260 -24.80 -15.06 -7.63
N VAL A 261 -24.65 -15.56 -8.86
CA VAL A 261 -23.35 -15.88 -9.44
C VAL A 261 -22.86 -14.67 -10.24
N THR A 262 -21.87 -13.95 -9.74
CA THR A 262 -21.16 -12.91 -10.50
C THR A 262 -20.06 -13.55 -11.33
N SER A 263 -20.07 -13.32 -12.65
CA SER A 263 -19.06 -13.86 -13.56
C SER A 263 -18.15 -12.77 -14.11
N THR A 264 -16.85 -13.05 -14.24
CA THR A 264 -15.90 -12.19 -14.97
C THR A 264 -14.84 -13.01 -15.69
N THR A 265 -14.11 -12.37 -16.60
CA THR A 265 -12.93 -12.93 -17.28
C THR A 265 -11.71 -12.08 -16.95
N MET A 266 -10.63 -12.72 -16.51
CA MET A 266 -9.38 -12.04 -16.25
C MET A 266 -8.67 -11.68 -17.55
N PRO A 267 -7.89 -10.59 -17.58
CA PRO A 267 -6.83 -10.43 -18.56
C PRO A 267 -5.87 -11.65 -18.57
N PRO A 268 -5.15 -11.90 -19.68
CA PRO A 268 -4.09 -12.91 -19.72
C PRO A 268 -3.11 -12.76 -18.56
N LEU A 269 -2.71 -13.87 -17.93
CA LEU A 269 -1.72 -13.86 -16.85
C LEU A 269 -0.37 -13.33 -17.36
N ALA A 270 0.25 -12.43 -16.59
CA ALA A 270 1.60 -11.97 -16.83
C ALA A 270 2.59 -13.11 -16.52
N ARG A 271 3.50 -13.40 -17.45
CA ARG A 271 4.55 -14.42 -17.24
C ARG A 271 5.44 -14.04 -16.06
N PHE A 272 5.87 -15.04 -15.31
CA PHE A 272 6.91 -14.83 -14.31
C PHE A 272 8.27 -14.57 -14.97
N THR A 273 9.11 -13.83 -14.26
CA THR A 273 10.52 -13.67 -14.56
C THR A 273 11.31 -14.85 -14.03
N GLU A 274 12.30 -15.30 -14.80
CA GLU A 274 13.34 -16.23 -14.37
C GLU A 274 14.62 -15.45 -14.08
N ILE A 275 15.27 -15.76 -12.95
CA ILE A 275 16.52 -15.10 -12.57
C ILE A 275 17.58 -16.16 -12.32
N SER A 276 18.69 -16.09 -13.03
CA SER A 276 19.85 -16.94 -12.83
C SER A 276 21.08 -16.13 -12.41
N GLY A 277 21.97 -16.79 -11.68
CA GLY A 277 23.16 -16.16 -11.17
C GLY A 277 24.14 -17.13 -10.53
N HIS A 278 25.20 -16.59 -9.95
CA HIS A 278 26.30 -17.35 -9.39
C HIS A 278 26.82 -16.72 -8.09
N VAL A 279 27.21 -17.58 -7.14
CA VAL A 279 27.97 -17.23 -5.94
C VAL A 279 29.17 -18.19 -5.87
N ASP A 280 30.34 -17.68 -5.50
CA ASP A 280 31.54 -18.53 -5.35
C ASP A 280 31.25 -19.64 -4.32
N PRO A 281 31.37 -20.94 -4.71
CA PRO A 281 31.02 -22.08 -3.87
C PRO A 281 31.64 -22.09 -2.48
N LYS A 282 32.82 -21.48 -2.31
CA LYS A 282 33.51 -21.45 -1.01
C LYS A 282 32.80 -20.62 0.05
N TRP A 283 31.83 -19.77 -0.35
CA TRP A 283 31.05 -18.93 0.56
C TRP A 283 29.64 -19.45 0.82
N ILE A 284 29.25 -20.54 0.15
CA ILE A 284 27.93 -21.15 0.20
C ILE A 284 27.94 -22.20 1.32
N GLY A 285 27.20 -21.94 2.39
CA GLY A 285 26.94 -22.93 3.43
C GLY A 285 26.06 -24.08 2.91
N PRO A 286 26.01 -25.24 3.59
CA PRO A 286 25.20 -26.38 3.15
C PRO A 286 23.69 -26.06 3.06
N GLU A 287 23.22 -25.11 3.87
CA GLU A 287 21.82 -24.64 3.90
C GLU A 287 21.62 -23.32 3.14
N ALA A 288 22.64 -22.88 2.40
CA ALA A 288 22.58 -21.58 1.75
C ALA A 288 21.60 -21.60 0.58
N ARG A 289 20.83 -20.52 0.46
CA ARG A 289 19.84 -20.34 -0.61
C ARG A 289 19.69 -18.88 -0.96
N VAL A 290 19.39 -18.60 -2.22
CA VAL A 290 18.96 -17.27 -2.64
C VAL A 290 17.47 -17.14 -2.33
N VAL A 291 17.09 -16.02 -1.73
CA VAL A 291 15.72 -15.67 -1.41
C VAL A 291 15.40 -14.33 -2.06
N VAL A 292 14.27 -14.25 -2.75
CA VAL A 292 13.71 -12.97 -3.14
C VAL A 292 13.04 -12.37 -1.92
N ARG A 293 13.72 -11.44 -1.25
CA ARG A 293 13.13 -10.61 -0.20
C ARG A 293 12.26 -9.54 -0.83
N THR A 294 11.04 -9.96 -1.15
CA THR A 294 9.92 -9.05 -1.31
C THR A 294 9.23 -8.94 0.04
N LYS A 295 8.51 -7.83 0.26
CA LYS A 295 7.51 -7.81 1.33
C LYS A 295 6.29 -8.66 0.96
N ALA A 296 6.25 -9.36 -0.18
CA ALA A 296 5.06 -9.99 -0.76
C ALA A 296 4.93 -11.50 -0.48
N TRP A 297 3.75 -12.05 -0.80
CA TRP A 297 3.41 -13.48 -0.79
C TRP A 297 4.32 -14.38 -1.66
N ASN A 298 5.04 -13.79 -2.60
CA ASN A 298 5.89 -14.50 -3.54
C ASN A 298 7.36 -14.51 -3.08
N GLN A 299 7.62 -15.11 -1.93
CA GLN A 299 8.99 -15.46 -1.54
C GLN A 299 9.40 -16.73 -2.28
N THR A 300 9.99 -16.56 -3.45
CA THR A 300 10.64 -17.66 -4.16
C THR A 300 12.08 -17.82 -3.68
N THR A 301 12.52 -19.06 -3.60
CA THR A 301 13.85 -19.44 -3.13
C THR A 301 14.50 -20.40 -4.11
N ALA A 302 15.81 -20.28 -4.29
CA ALA A 302 16.61 -21.19 -5.08
C ALA A 302 17.78 -21.70 -4.25
N THR A 303 17.98 -23.02 -4.26
CA THR A 303 19.21 -23.62 -3.75
C THR A 303 20.33 -23.47 -4.77
N PHE A 304 21.56 -23.46 -4.30
CA PHE A 304 22.72 -23.47 -5.18
C PHE A 304 23.06 -24.89 -5.62
N ASN A 305 23.56 -25.04 -6.85
CA ASN A 305 24.20 -26.29 -7.28
C ASN A 305 25.66 -26.36 -6.75
N ARG A 306 26.37 -27.46 -7.06
CA ARG A 306 27.77 -27.66 -6.63
C ARG A 306 28.74 -26.60 -7.17
N GLN A 307 28.40 -25.97 -8.28
CA GLN A 307 29.16 -24.90 -8.92
C GLN A 307 28.74 -23.51 -8.40
N GLY A 308 27.82 -23.43 -7.42
CA GLY A 308 27.37 -22.16 -6.88
C GLY A 308 26.40 -21.39 -7.77
N ASN A 309 25.85 -22.01 -8.81
CA ASN A 309 24.83 -21.41 -9.65
C ASN A 309 23.45 -21.58 -9.00
N PHE A 310 22.56 -20.61 -9.21
CA PHE A 310 21.17 -20.66 -8.78
C PHE A 310 20.23 -20.22 -9.91
N THR A 311 18.98 -20.70 -9.86
CA THR A 311 17.88 -20.23 -10.71
C THR A 311 16.64 -20.04 -9.87
N LEU A 312 16.18 -18.80 -9.75
CA LEU A 312 14.90 -18.44 -9.14
C LEU A 312 13.81 -18.47 -10.22
N LEU A 313 12.82 -19.31 -9.99
CA LEU A 313 11.62 -19.39 -10.81
C LEU A 313 10.47 -18.64 -10.15
N ASN A 314 9.45 -18.33 -10.93
CA ASN A 314 8.20 -17.71 -10.46
C ASN A 314 8.38 -16.31 -9.86
N VAL A 315 9.35 -15.51 -10.31
CA VAL A 315 9.53 -14.15 -9.79
C VAL A 315 8.49 -13.22 -10.42
N THR A 316 7.69 -12.53 -9.61
CA THR A 316 6.70 -11.54 -10.09
C THR A 316 7.40 -10.32 -10.68
N SER A 317 6.73 -9.52 -11.50
CA SER A 317 7.33 -8.28 -11.97
C SER A 317 7.46 -7.22 -10.86
N GLY A 318 8.36 -6.25 -11.05
CA GLY A 318 8.62 -5.12 -10.17
C GLY A 318 10.00 -5.13 -9.48
N TRP A 319 10.17 -4.23 -8.51
CA TRP A 319 11.40 -4.11 -7.72
C TRP A 319 11.53 -5.24 -6.69
N HIS A 320 12.66 -5.92 -6.70
CA HIS A 320 13.01 -6.97 -5.74
C HIS A 320 14.34 -6.72 -5.08
N THR A 321 14.53 -7.32 -3.91
CA THR A 321 15.83 -7.44 -3.26
C THR A 321 16.15 -8.92 -3.12
N LEU A 322 17.23 -9.36 -3.75
CA LEU A 322 17.74 -10.71 -3.60
C LEU A 322 18.70 -10.76 -2.40
N GLN A 323 18.61 -11.81 -1.59
CA GLN A 323 19.51 -12.05 -0.46
C GLN A 323 19.92 -13.51 -0.43
N VAL A 324 21.12 -13.79 0.06
CA VAL A 324 21.56 -15.14 0.38
C VAL A 324 21.31 -15.38 1.87
N GLU A 325 20.53 -16.40 2.19
CA GLU A 325 20.31 -16.88 3.57
C GLU A 325 21.12 -18.17 3.79
N GLY A 326 21.48 -18.49 5.04
CA GLY A 326 22.11 -19.79 5.39
C GLY A 326 23.62 -19.92 5.10
N GLY A 327 24.35 -18.80 4.95
CA GLY A 327 25.78 -18.78 4.64
C GLY A 327 26.51 -17.54 5.20
N SER A 328 27.60 -17.14 4.54
CA SER A 328 28.27 -15.85 4.83
C SER A 328 27.30 -14.67 4.65
N GLU A 329 27.55 -13.53 5.30
CA GLU A 329 26.79 -12.31 5.02
C GLU A 329 27.16 -11.78 3.61
N PHE A 330 26.14 -11.54 2.79
CA PHE A 330 26.27 -10.95 1.46
C PHE A 330 25.48 -9.65 1.39
N GLU A 331 25.93 -8.73 0.55
CA GLU A 331 25.17 -7.53 0.25
C GLU A 331 23.90 -7.87 -0.55
N PRO A 332 22.72 -7.32 -0.17
CA PRO A 332 21.50 -7.53 -0.93
C PRO A 332 21.58 -6.92 -2.33
N VAL A 333 21.19 -7.67 -3.35
CA VAL A 333 21.15 -7.16 -4.74
C VAL A 333 19.75 -6.65 -5.06
N LYS A 334 19.63 -5.41 -5.52
CA LYS A 334 18.35 -4.85 -5.96
C LYS A 334 18.20 -5.00 -7.46
N ILE A 335 17.04 -5.47 -7.90
CA ILE A 335 16.74 -5.69 -9.32
C ILE A 335 15.33 -5.20 -9.64
N PHE A 336 15.07 -4.96 -10.92
CA PHE A 336 13.75 -4.70 -11.45
C PHE A 336 13.42 -5.76 -12.51
N ALA A 337 12.39 -6.57 -12.25
CA ALA A 337 12.00 -7.70 -13.10
C ALA A 337 10.76 -7.35 -13.95
N MET A 338 10.80 -7.52 -15.27
CA MET A 338 9.61 -7.36 -16.14
C MET A 338 8.93 -8.71 -16.41
N PRO A 339 7.60 -8.72 -16.69
CA PRO A 339 6.90 -9.97 -16.99
C PRO A 339 7.55 -10.79 -18.10
N GLY A 340 7.90 -12.04 -17.82
CA GLY A 340 8.51 -12.96 -18.78
C GLY A 340 10.00 -12.78 -19.03
N ASP A 341 10.68 -11.86 -18.32
CA ASP A 341 12.12 -11.67 -18.43
C ASP A 341 12.91 -12.93 -18.09
N GLN A 342 14.10 -13.03 -18.69
CA GLN A 342 15.18 -13.94 -18.29
C GLN A 342 16.38 -13.09 -17.88
N MET A 343 16.58 -12.95 -16.57
CA MET A 343 17.68 -12.16 -16.00
C MET A 343 18.84 -13.08 -15.66
N GLU A 344 19.98 -12.91 -16.34
CA GLU A 344 21.16 -13.76 -16.14
C GLU A 344 22.33 -12.98 -15.52
N GLY A 345 23.30 -13.71 -14.97
CA GLY A 345 24.57 -13.13 -14.52
C GLY A 345 24.50 -12.39 -13.18
N ILE A 346 23.45 -12.61 -12.38
CA ILE A 346 23.38 -12.00 -11.04
C ILE A 346 24.47 -12.58 -10.14
N SER A 347 25.26 -11.72 -9.50
CA SER A 347 26.31 -12.11 -8.56
C SER A 347 26.16 -11.38 -7.23
N PHE A 348 26.61 -12.02 -6.14
CA PHE A 348 26.57 -11.45 -4.79
C PHE A 348 27.97 -11.12 -4.29
N VAL A 349 28.11 -9.95 -3.68
CA VAL A 349 29.35 -9.50 -3.04
C VAL A 349 29.28 -9.85 -1.56
N ARG A 350 30.32 -10.50 -1.03
CA ARG A 350 30.42 -10.84 0.40
C ARG A 350 30.61 -9.57 1.22
N THR A 351 29.81 -9.40 2.26
CA THR A 351 29.99 -8.33 3.23
C THR A 351 31.16 -8.69 4.18
N PRO A 352 32.17 -7.82 4.34
CA PRO A 352 33.22 -8.03 5.33
C PRO A 352 32.62 -8.15 6.75
N PRO A 353 33.15 -9.00 7.64
CA PRO A 353 32.63 -9.12 9.00
C PRO A 353 32.65 -7.77 9.72
N LYS A 354 31.49 -7.35 10.25
CA LYS A 354 31.39 -6.11 11.04
C LYS A 354 32.32 -6.18 12.24
N LYS A 355 33.20 -5.19 12.38
CA LYS A 355 33.99 -5.02 13.62
C LYS A 355 33.02 -4.81 14.79
N PRO A 356 33.20 -5.49 15.94
CA PRO A 356 32.33 -5.31 17.11
C PRO A 356 32.33 -3.85 17.53
N GLN A 357 31.16 -3.23 17.51
CA GLN A 357 30.98 -1.84 17.91
C GLN A 357 30.80 -1.82 19.43
N PRO A 358 31.61 -1.04 20.19
CA PRO A 358 31.43 -0.95 21.63
C PRO A 358 30.04 -0.38 21.96
N PRO A 359 29.39 -0.86 23.04
CA PRO A 359 28.10 -0.33 23.48
C PRO A 359 28.23 1.17 23.74
N ASN A 360 27.28 1.96 23.22
CA ASN A 360 27.28 3.42 23.34
C ASN A 360 26.31 3.85 24.47
N PRO A 361 26.80 4.14 25.69
CA PRO A 361 25.95 4.41 26.86
C PRO A 361 25.33 5.83 26.91
N GLU A 362 25.58 6.73 25.95
CA GLU A 362 25.23 8.16 26.10
C GLU A 362 24.03 8.68 25.27
N SER A 363 23.18 7.81 24.69
CA SER A 363 22.19 8.29 23.71
C SER A 363 20.98 9.08 24.26
N ASN A 364 20.75 9.15 25.59
CA ASN A 364 19.47 9.65 26.13
C ASN A 364 19.45 11.06 26.76
N LYS A 365 20.53 11.86 26.69
CA LYS A 365 20.54 13.21 27.32
C LYS A 365 21.16 14.32 26.46
N LYS A 366 20.82 14.44 25.18
CA LYS A 366 21.30 15.57 24.37
C LYS A 366 20.32 16.75 24.38
N PRO A 367 20.75 17.95 24.84
CA PRO A 367 19.94 19.16 24.78
C PRO A 367 19.56 19.45 23.32
N ARG A 368 18.38 20.06 23.12
CA ARG A 368 17.90 20.58 21.84
C ARG A 368 18.81 21.73 21.36
N THR A 369 20.01 21.40 20.91
CA THR A 369 20.90 22.31 20.20
C THR A 369 20.18 22.80 18.94
N ARG A 370 20.12 24.12 18.72
CA ARG A 370 19.74 24.69 17.41
C ARG A 370 20.58 23.98 16.35
N TRP A 371 19.92 23.19 15.51
CA TRP A 371 20.56 22.42 14.46
C TRP A 371 21.16 23.41 13.46
N ARG A 372 22.47 23.68 13.57
CA ARG A 372 23.22 24.29 12.47
C ARG A 372 23.12 23.33 11.31
N ARG A 373 22.59 23.82 10.20
CA ARG A 373 22.43 23.03 8.98
C ARG A 373 23.83 22.70 8.46
N PRO A 374 24.13 21.43 8.20
CA PRO A 374 25.40 21.07 7.59
C PRO A 374 25.48 21.74 6.23
N GLN A 375 26.48 22.60 6.06
CA GLN A 375 26.84 23.14 4.76
C GLN A 375 27.74 22.13 4.06
N GLY A 376 27.60 22.06 2.74
CA GLY A 376 28.42 21.27 1.85
C GLY A 376 29.14 22.15 0.85
N VAL A 377 30.25 21.64 0.34
CA VAL A 377 30.96 22.20 -0.82
C VAL A 377 30.94 21.15 -1.90
N LEU A 378 30.33 21.44 -3.04
CA LEU A 378 30.36 20.58 -4.22
C LEU A 378 31.54 20.96 -5.11
N ARG A 379 32.31 19.97 -5.53
CA ARG A 379 33.38 20.12 -6.51
C ARG A 379 33.30 19.04 -7.57
N GLY A 380 33.96 19.26 -8.67
CA GLY A 380 34.14 18.20 -9.66
C GLY A 380 34.91 18.70 -10.86
N ARG A 381 35.05 17.82 -11.83
CA ARG A 381 35.69 18.11 -13.11
C ARG A 381 34.78 17.71 -14.26
N VAL A 382 34.75 18.52 -15.31
CA VAL A 382 34.16 18.17 -16.59
C VAL A 382 35.27 17.82 -17.58
N THR A 383 35.17 16.62 -18.15
CA THR A 383 36.06 16.17 -19.21
C THR A 383 35.28 15.82 -20.47
N ALA A 384 35.94 15.89 -21.63
CA ALA A 384 35.44 15.30 -22.86
C ALA A 384 35.58 13.77 -22.79
N LEU A 385 35.07 13.08 -23.81
CA LEU A 385 35.12 11.62 -23.90
C LEU A 385 36.56 11.09 -23.98
N ASP A 386 37.48 11.87 -24.56
CA ASP A 386 38.92 11.56 -24.62
C ASP A 386 39.68 11.87 -23.31
N GLY A 387 38.97 12.32 -22.26
CA GLY A 387 39.52 12.65 -20.96
C GLY A 387 40.14 14.05 -20.85
N LYS A 388 40.17 14.85 -21.93
CA LYS A 388 40.64 16.24 -21.86
C LYS A 388 39.71 17.10 -21.01
N PRO A 389 40.25 18.08 -20.27
CA PRO A 389 39.41 19.03 -19.55
C PRO A 389 38.56 19.87 -20.50
N VAL A 390 37.32 20.16 -20.08
CA VAL A 390 36.43 21.07 -20.81
C VAL A 390 36.32 22.37 -20.03
N ALA A 391 36.96 23.42 -20.53
CA ALA A 391 36.92 24.76 -19.95
C ALA A 391 35.66 25.52 -20.34
N GLY A 392 35.14 26.37 -19.45
CA GLY A 392 33.97 27.21 -19.71
C GLY A 392 32.64 26.45 -19.83
N ALA A 393 32.59 25.16 -19.48
CA ALA A 393 31.34 24.42 -19.40
C ALA A 393 30.47 25.01 -18.29
N LYS A 394 29.21 25.31 -18.60
CA LYS A 394 28.24 25.82 -17.65
C LYS A 394 27.79 24.68 -16.74
N ILE A 395 27.90 24.90 -15.43
CA ILE A 395 27.50 23.94 -14.40
C ILE A 395 26.27 24.48 -13.70
N LEU A 396 25.21 23.68 -13.68
CA LEU A 396 23.95 23.99 -13.02
C LEU A 396 23.68 22.94 -11.96
N VAL A 397 23.40 23.39 -10.75
CA VAL A 397 23.22 22.51 -9.59
C VAL A 397 21.83 22.70 -9.02
N SER A 398 21.08 21.60 -8.91
CA SER A 398 19.84 21.52 -8.14
C SER A 398 20.16 20.95 -6.76
N ASN A 399 19.84 21.72 -5.73
CA ASN A 399 19.97 21.31 -4.34
C ASN A 399 18.58 21.28 -3.67
N PRO A 400 17.87 20.15 -3.74
CA PRO A 400 16.61 19.99 -3.04
C PRO A 400 16.86 20.05 -1.53
N TYR A 401 16.08 20.87 -0.84
CA TYR A 401 16.14 21.09 0.60
C TYR A 401 14.87 20.56 1.29
N HIS A 402 15.08 19.71 2.30
CA HIS A 402 14.01 19.11 3.10
C HIS A 402 13.84 19.86 4.42
N GLY A 403 13.18 21.02 4.36
CA GLY A 403 12.89 21.87 5.52
C GLY A 403 11.70 21.49 6.40
N GLY A 404 11.18 20.27 6.26
CA GLY A 404 9.86 19.91 6.79
C GLY A 404 8.74 20.29 5.80
N ILE A 405 7.66 20.90 6.28
CA ILE A 405 6.45 21.17 5.48
C ILE A 405 6.72 22.14 4.30
N ARG A 406 7.73 23.01 4.43
CA ARG A 406 8.16 23.92 3.36
C ARG A 406 9.45 23.39 2.75
N MET A 407 9.27 22.56 1.73
CA MET A 407 10.36 22.05 0.90
C MET A 407 10.87 23.24 0.05
N VAL A 408 12.17 23.49 0.08
CA VAL A 408 12.81 24.53 -0.75
C VAL A 408 13.75 23.83 -1.70
N GLU A 409 14.00 24.38 -2.87
CA GLU A 409 15.05 23.87 -3.76
C GLU A 409 15.86 25.06 -4.21
N ASN A 410 17.18 24.98 -3.99
CA ASN A 410 18.13 26.02 -4.36
C ASN A 410 18.82 25.64 -5.66
N PHE A 411 19.01 26.63 -6.53
CA PHE A 411 19.72 26.46 -7.79
C PHE A 411 20.99 27.30 -7.78
N PHE A 412 22.08 26.68 -8.21
CA PHE A 412 23.36 27.35 -8.36
C PHE A 412 23.83 27.23 -9.81
N GLU A 413 24.59 28.23 -10.23
CA GLU A 413 25.22 28.27 -11.53
C GLU A 413 26.70 28.65 -11.34
N THR A 414 27.59 27.93 -12.02
CA THR A 414 29.02 28.24 -12.09
C THR A 414 29.57 27.79 -13.44
N GLN A 415 30.86 27.95 -13.69
CA GLN A 415 31.54 27.46 -14.88
C GLN A 415 32.80 26.69 -14.51
N THR A 416 33.25 25.82 -15.41
CA THR A 416 34.55 25.18 -15.27
C THR A 416 35.70 26.10 -15.64
N ASP A 417 36.81 25.96 -14.93
CA ASP A 417 38.08 26.65 -15.24
C ASP A 417 38.85 25.98 -16.41
N GLU A 418 40.06 26.45 -16.71
CA GLU A 418 40.93 25.90 -17.77
C GLU A 418 41.27 24.42 -17.58
N LYS A 419 41.21 23.91 -16.34
CA LYS A 419 41.45 22.50 -16.01
C LYS A 419 40.16 21.69 -16.01
N GLY A 420 39.03 22.29 -16.38
CA GLY A 420 37.72 21.69 -16.36
C GLY A 420 37.16 21.56 -14.95
N GLU A 421 37.76 22.17 -13.93
CA GLU A 421 37.35 22.04 -12.54
C GLU A 421 36.28 23.08 -12.20
N TYR A 422 35.33 22.71 -11.33
CA TYR A 422 34.31 23.63 -10.83
C TYR A 422 34.10 23.46 -9.31
N ARG A 423 33.55 24.50 -8.69
CA ARG A 423 33.22 24.54 -7.27
C ARG A 423 31.93 25.30 -7.03
N VAL A 424 31.08 24.77 -6.16
CA VAL A 424 29.87 25.42 -5.64
C VAL A 424 29.88 25.30 -4.11
N ASP A 425 29.95 26.44 -3.44
CA ASP A 425 29.89 26.55 -1.99
C ASP A 425 28.43 26.64 -1.48
N ASP A 426 28.25 26.56 -0.16
CA ASP A 426 26.97 26.76 0.52
C ASP A 426 25.83 25.80 0.10
N ILE A 427 26.17 24.55 -0.24
CA ILE A 427 25.19 23.50 -0.50
C ILE A 427 24.53 23.07 0.82
N GLU A 428 23.25 23.39 1.04
CA GLU A 428 22.51 22.89 2.20
C GLU A 428 22.22 21.38 2.10
N LEU A 429 22.85 20.56 2.95
CA LEU A 429 22.74 19.10 2.88
C LEU A 429 21.58 18.56 3.72
N THR A 430 20.36 18.74 3.22
CA THR A 430 19.16 18.26 3.92
C THR A 430 18.36 17.22 3.15
N ALA A 431 18.57 17.07 1.84
CA ALA A 431 17.95 16.01 1.05
C ALA A 431 19.00 15.06 0.47
N ALA A 432 18.53 13.85 0.13
CA ALA A 432 19.35 12.71 -0.24
C ALA A 432 20.27 12.94 -1.45
N THR A 433 20.01 13.92 -2.33
CA THR A 433 20.61 14.00 -3.67
C THR A 433 20.84 15.45 -4.10
N VAL A 434 22.08 15.82 -4.47
CA VAL A 434 22.38 17.06 -5.21
C VAL A 434 22.51 16.70 -6.68
N GLY A 435 21.67 17.27 -7.54
CA GLY A 435 21.71 17.04 -8.98
C GLY A 435 22.66 18.03 -9.66
N VAL A 436 23.54 17.55 -10.53
CA VAL A 436 24.50 18.38 -11.27
C VAL A 436 24.35 18.17 -12.76
N VAL A 437 24.29 19.27 -13.51
CA VAL A 437 24.24 19.28 -14.97
C VAL A 437 25.42 20.09 -15.50
N ALA A 438 26.19 19.51 -16.41
CA ALA A 438 27.18 20.24 -17.19
C ALA A 438 26.67 20.42 -18.63
N HIS A 439 26.84 21.62 -19.18
CA HIS A 439 26.43 21.94 -20.52
C HIS A 439 27.46 22.82 -21.23
N GLN A 440 27.69 22.51 -22.50
CA GLN A 440 28.43 23.35 -23.44
C GLN A 440 27.65 23.36 -24.75
N GLU A 441 27.62 24.51 -25.42
CA GLU A 441 26.95 24.64 -26.71
C GLU A 441 27.50 23.61 -27.72
N GLY A 442 26.60 23.01 -28.51
CA GLY A 442 26.96 21.96 -29.47
C GLY A 442 27.06 20.55 -28.88
N HIS A 443 27.08 20.39 -27.55
CA HIS A 443 27.17 19.10 -26.87
C HIS A 443 25.88 18.74 -26.11
N PRO A 444 25.51 17.45 -26.02
CA PRO A 444 24.49 17.01 -25.07
C PRO A 444 24.86 17.38 -23.63
N PRO A 445 23.89 17.73 -22.79
CA PRO A 445 24.15 17.92 -21.37
C PRO A 445 24.63 16.61 -20.72
N ALA A 446 25.54 16.72 -19.76
CA ALA A 446 25.98 15.62 -18.91
C ALA A 446 25.35 15.75 -17.53
N PHE A 447 25.02 14.62 -16.91
CA PHE A 447 24.32 14.57 -15.63
C PHE A 447 25.15 13.78 -14.62
N ALA A 448 25.22 14.29 -13.40
CA ALA A 448 25.83 13.59 -12.28
C ALA A 448 25.08 13.89 -10.99
N ARG A 449 25.45 13.16 -9.95
CA ARG A 449 25.00 13.40 -8.58
C ARG A 449 26.18 13.85 -7.75
N GLY A 450 25.99 14.89 -6.94
CA GLY A 450 26.90 15.24 -5.87
C GLY A 450 26.92 14.13 -4.83
N GLU A 451 27.99 13.36 -4.79
CA GLU A 451 28.20 12.29 -3.81
C GLU A 451 29.18 12.76 -2.72
N PRO A 452 29.04 12.31 -1.47
CA PRO A 452 30.02 12.63 -0.44
C PRO A 452 31.42 12.17 -0.84
N ASP A 453 32.36 13.11 -0.83
CA ASP A 453 33.77 12.85 -1.04
C ASP A 453 34.38 12.35 0.27
N GLY A 454 34.97 11.16 0.24
CA GLY A 454 35.46 10.49 1.44
C GLY A 454 35.32 8.98 1.39
N ASP A 455 35.68 8.33 2.50
CA ASP A 455 35.55 6.89 2.65
C ASP A 455 34.08 6.43 2.66
N GLU A 456 33.86 5.13 2.44
CA GLU A 456 32.52 4.53 2.43
C GLU A 456 31.73 4.81 3.72
N LYS A 457 32.43 4.96 4.86
CA LYS A 457 31.82 5.30 6.14
C LYS A 457 31.23 6.71 6.11
N THR A 458 31.94 7.67 5.55
CA THR A 458 31.46 9.05 5.36
C THR A 458 30.27 9.08 4.40
N ARG A 459 30.34 8.34 3.29
CA ARG A 459 29.22 8.20 2.34
C ARG A 459 27.98 7.63 2.99
N GLN A 460 28.11 6.53 3.73
CA GLN A 460 27.00 5.91 4.44
C GLN A 460 26.44 6.82 5.54
N ALA A 461 27.31 7.51 6.28
CA ALA A 461 26.88 8.43 7.32
C ALA A 461 26.09 9.62 6.75
N VAL A 462 26.54 10.19 5.63
CA VAL A 462 25.79 11.24 4.93
C VAL A 462 24.47 10.68 4.40
N MET A 463 24.48 9.53 3.74
CA MET A 463 23.26 8.90 3.23
C MET A 463 22.25 8.52 4.35
N MET A 464 22.72 8.11 5.53
CA MET A 464 21.86 7.78 6.67
C MET A 464 21.36 9.04 7.39
N GLY A 465 22.20 10.05 7.59
CA GLY A 465 21.79 11.33 8.19
C GLY A 465 20.82 12.12 7.31
N LEU A 466 20.88 11.95 5.99
CA LEU A 466 19.89 12.49 5.06
C LEU A 466 18.53 11.75 5.09
N ARG A 467 18.48 10.53 5.65
CA ARG A 467 17.26 9.70 5.70
C ARG A 467 16.53 9.74 7.05
N GLY A 468 17.17 10.23 8.10
CA GLY A 468 16.57 10.33 9.41
C GLY A 468 17.32 11.39 10.20
N TYR A 469 16.60 12.11 11.05
CA TYR A 469 16.97 13.27 11.89
C TYR A 469 18.23 13.13 12.79
N GLY A 470 19.15 12.21 12.51
CA GLY A 470 20.44 12.07 13.16
C GLY A 470 21.42 13.16 12.75
N ARG A 471 22.31 13.53 13.67
CA ARG A 471 23.46 14.39 13.38
C ARG A 471 24.35 13.70 12.36
N LEU A 472 24.70 14.40 11.27
CA LEU A 472 25.83 13.99 10.44
C LEU A 472 27.08 13.96 11.32
N PRO A 473 27.92 12.90 11.26
CA PRO A 473 29.16 12.81 12.00
C PRO A 473 30.26 13.62 11.28
N VAL A 474 29.98 14.89 11.01
CA VAL A 474 30.98 15.84 10.55
C VAL A 474 31.54 16.52 11.79
N GLU A 475 32.86 16.70 11.85
CA GLU A 475 33.47 17.53 12.89
C GLU A 475 32.81 18.91 12.87
N ASP A 476 32.42 19.41 14.05
CA ASP A 476 31.64 20.63 14.20
C ASP A 476 32.30 21.79 13.42
N GLY A 477 31.63 22.25 12.36
CA GLY A 477 32.03 23.42 11.57
C GLY A 477 32.74 23.14 10.23
N GLN A 478 33.11 21.90 9.92
CA GLN A 478 33.67 21.59 8.59
C GLN A 478 32.54 21.32 7.58
N PRO A 479 32.56 21.96 6.39
CA PRO A 479 31.58 21.65 5.37
C PRO A 479 31.85 20.28 4.78
N VAL A 480 30.78 19.50 4.57
CA VAL A 480 30.87 18.19 3.92
C VAL A 480 31.31 18.39 2.47
N GLN A 481 32.37 17.71 2.06
CA GLN A 481 32.80 17.75 0.67
C GLN A 481 31.91 16.81 -0.16
N LEU A 482 31.37 17.33 -1.26
CA LEU A 482 30.70 16.55 -2.29
C LEU A 482 31.53 16.58 -3.57
N ARG A 483 31.48 15.49 -4.33
CA ARG A 483 32.13 15.34 -5.62
C ARG A 483 31.15 14.89 -6.70
N ALA A 484 31.22 15.50 -7.88
CA ALA A 484 30.51 15.07 -9.07
C ALA A 484 31.36 15.35 -10.32
N ASP A 485 32.08 14.35 -10.79
CA ASP A 485 32.80 14.46 -12.07
C ASP A 485 31.84 14.13 -13.21
N LEU A 486 31.91 14.89 -14.31
CA LEU A 486 31.04 14.74 -15.47
C LEU A 486 31.87 14.51 -16.73
N VAL A 487 31.38 13.65 -17.61
CA VAL A 487 31.92 13.47 -18.96
C VAL A 487 30.94 14.07 -19.94
N LEU A 488 31.34 15.11 -20.66
CA LEU A 488 30.52 15.76 -21.67
C LEU A 488 30.53 14.93 -22.95
N PRO A 489 29.37 14.42 -23.42
CA PRO A 489 29.32 13.63 -24.64
C PRO A 489 29.67 14.46 -25.88
N GLU A 490 30.30 13.86 -26.88
CA GLU A 490 30.57 14.52 -28.17
C GLU A 490 29.32 14.61 -29.04
N SER A 491 28.37 13.68 -28.88
CA SER A 491 27.13 13.66 -29.65
C SER A 491 25.98 13.04 -28.85
N GLY A 492 24.76 13.47 -29.15
CA GLY A 492 23.54 12.93 -28.55
C GLY A 492 22.70 12.16 -29.55
N GLY A 493 21.50 11.79 -29.12
CA GLY A 493 20.45 11.36 -30.04
C GLY A 493 19.64 12.54 -30.55
N ARG A 494 18.86 12.27 -31.59
CA ARG A 494 17.93 13.20 -32.21
C ARG A 494 16.51 12.68 -32.05
N LEU A 495 15.59 13.53 -31.63
CA LEU A 495 14.18 13.20 -31.54
C LEU A 495 13.34 14.19 -32.34
N LYS A 496 12.62 13.67 -33.34
CA LYS A 496 11.61 14.41 -34.09
C LYS A 496 10.23 14.08 -33.53
N VAL A 497 9.52 15.09 -33.06
CA VAL A 497 8.16 14.97 -32.56
C VAL A 497 7.23 15.65 -33.55
N ARG A 498 6.39 14.89 -34.23
CA ARG A 498 5.34 15.45 -35.08
C ARG A 498 4.04 15.52 -34.28
N VAL A 499 3.47 16.71 -34.17
CA VAL A 499 2.22 16.92 -33.45
C VAL A 499 1.06 16.94 -34.44
N LEU A 500 0.04 16.13 -34.17
CA LEU A 500 -1.14 15.97 -35.02
C LEU A 500 -2.40 16.35 -34.24
N ASP A 501 -3.40 16.94 -34.90
CA ASP A 501 -4.75 17.09 -34.37
C ASP A 501 -5.57 15.80 -34.50
N VAL A 502 -6.81 15.81 -34.02
CA VAL A 502 -7.70 14.62 -34.03
C VAL A 502 -8.08 14.16 -35.44
N GLU A 503 -7.94 15.00 -36.45
CA GLU A 503 -8.08 14.69 -37.88
C GLU A 503 -6.78 14.16 -38.51
N GLY A 504 -5.69 14.08 -37.74
CA GLY A 504 -4.37 13.61 -38.17
C GLY A 504 -3.57 14.64 -38.97
N GLN A 505 -3.94 15.93 -38.93
CA GLN A 505 -3.22 17.01 -39.59
C GLN A 505 -2.11 17.57 -38.70
N PRO A 506 -0.96 17.96 -39.28
CA PRO A 506 0.13 18.58 -38.52
C PRO A 506 -0.28 19.92 -37.92
N VAL A 507 0.11 20.16 -36.66
CA VAL A 507 -0.25 21.39 -35.94
C VAL A 507 1.01 22.24 -35.68
N PRO A 508 1.15 23.42 -36.31
CA PRO A 508 2.30 24.30 -36.10
C PRO A 508 2.20 25.09 -34.79
N SER A 509 3.32 25.62 -34.32
CA SER A 509 3.42 26.46 -33.11
C SER A 509 2.89 25.81 -31.83
N VAL A 510 2.94 24.48 -31.74
CA VAL A 510 2.63 23.74 -30.51
C VAL A 510 3.89 23.62 -29.69
N ALA A 511 3.82 23.94 -28.40
CA ALA A 511 4.96 23.72 -27.52
C ALA A 511 5.07 22.24 -27.18
N VAL A 512 6.25 21.67 -27.45
CA VAL A 512 6.58 20.27 -27.22
C VAL A 512 7.70 20.24 -26.19
N ARG A 513 7.51 19.44 -25.15
CA ARG A 513 8.51 19.19 -24.12
C ARG A 513 9.01 17.75 -24.22
N ALA A 514 10.32 17.57 -24.23
CA ALA A 514 10.95 16.26 -24.14
C ALA A 514 11.50 16.05 -22.72
N ALA A 515 10.67 15.50 -21.83
CA ALA A 515 11.05 15.22 -20.46
C ALA A 515 11.67 13.82 -20.35
N PRO A 516 12.78 13.62 -19.66
CA PRO A 516 13.39 12.31 -19.52
C PRO A 516 12.69 11.47 -18.47
N SER A 517 12.28 10.26 -18.83
CA SER A 517 11.62 9.31 -17.93
C SER A 517 12.60 8.62 -16.99
N ASP A 518 13.75 8.17 -17.48
CA ASP A 518 14.68 7.30 -16.73
C ASP A 518 15.39 8.03 -15.59
N TRP A 519 15.57 9.35 -15.72
CA TRP A 519 16.23 10.18 -14.72
C TRP A 519 15.28 11.17 -14.03
N ARG A 520 13.97 11.02 -14.28
CA ARG A 520 12.93 11.83 -13.64
C ARG A 520 13.07 11.83 -12.12
N ASP A 521 13.32 10.67 -11.51
CA ASP A 521 13.44 10.56 -10.05
C ASP A 521 14.73 11.20 -9.49
N PHE A 522 15.77 11.37 -10.33
CA PHE A 522 17.02 12.01 -9.92
C PHE A 522 16.93 13.53 -9.92
N PHE A 523 16.15 14.09 -10.85
CA PHE A 523 16.08 15.52 -11.10
C PHE A 523 14.66 16.07 -11.01
N ARG A 524 13.74 15.35 -10.36
CA ARG A 524 12.38 15.85 -10.12
C ARG A 524 12.51 17.08 -9.24
N PRO A 525 12.34 18.30 -9.77
CA PRO A 525 12.36 19.47 -8.90
C PRO A 525 11.29 19.26 -7.85
N PHE A 526 11.65 19.49 -6.59
CA PHE A 526 10.72 19.28 -5.50
C PHE A 526 9.56 20.25 -5.68
N GLN A 527 8.33 19.78 -5.43
CA GLN A 527 7.08 20.54 -5.65
C GLN A 527 6.87 21.70 -4.64
N GLY A 528 7.96 22.19 -4.04
CA GLY A 528 7.99 23.17 -2.95
C GLY A 528 8.24 24.62 -3.39
N VAL A 529 8.48 25.49 -2.40
CA VAL A 529 8.76 26.92 -2.60
C VAL A 529 10.22 27.09 -2.97
N PHE A 530 10.53 27.63 -4.14
CA PHE A 530 11.92 27.76 -4.58
C PHE A 530 12.70 28.85 -3.84
N GLY A 531 13.97 28.58 -3.58
CA GLY A 531 14.96 29.54 -3.10
C GLY A 531 16.04 29.72 -4.17
N GLY A 532 16.71 30.88 -4.18
CA GLY A 532 17.77 31.18 -5.14
C GLY A 532 17.32 31.92 -6.42
N PRO A 533 18.26 32.24 -7.33
CA PRO A 533 17.99 33.07 -8.50
C PRO A 533 17.07 32.36 -9.50
N ALA A 534 15.97 33.01 -9.90
CA ALA A 534 15.01 32.47 -10.86
C ALA A 534 15.64 32.09 -12.21
N GLU A 535 16.76 32.71 -12.58
CA GLU A 535 17.46 32.48 -13.84
C GLU A 535 18.25 31.16 -13.86
N ALA A 536 19.08 30.89 -12.85
CA ALA A 536 19.81 29.61 -12.73
C ALA A 536 18.85 28.42 -12.78
N GLN A 537 17.70 28.60 -12.15
CA GLN A 537 16.64 27.62 -12.18
C GLN A 537 16.01 27.41 -13.57
N ARG A 538 15.68 28.49 -14.29
CA ARG A 538 15.17 28.40 -15.67
C ARG A 538 16.19 27.73 -16.58
N ASN A 539 17.47 28.11 -16.46
CA ASN A 539 18.57 27.52 -17.22
C ASN A 539 18.68 26.02 -16.96
N PHE A 540 18.61 25.59 -15.71
CA PHE A 540 18.59 24.18 -15.33
C PHE A 540 17.40 23.44 -15.96
N LEU A 541 16.19 23.98 -15.83
CA LEU A 541 14.99 23.30 -16.34
C LEU A 541 14.95 23.22 -17.87
N ARG A 542 15.47 24.22 -18.59
CA ARG A 542 15.57 24.18 -20.06
C ARG A 542 16.48 23.06 -20.57
N LEU A 543 17.51 22.70 -19.82
CA LEU A 543 18.40 21.58 -20.18
C LEU A 543 17.80 20.24 -19.78
N VAL A 544 17.13 20.19 -18.63
CA VAL A 544 16.56 18.94 -18.09
C VAL A 544 15.24 18.57 -18.78
N ASN A 545 14.45 19.56 -19.18
CA ASN A 545 13.17 19.40 -19.84
C ASN A 545 13.08 20.39 -21.01
N PRO A 546 13.86 20.21 -22.08
CA PRO A 546 13.83 21.12 -23.23
C PRO A 546 12.42 21.23 -23.80
N VAL A 547 12.05 22.46 -24.14
CA VAL A 547 10.79 22.81 -24.79
C VAL A 547 11.12 23.46 -26.13
N LEU A 548 10.45 23.03 -27.19
CA LEU A 548 10.55 23.60 -28.53
C LEU A 548 9.16 23.79 -29.10
N LEU A 549 8.99 24.77 -29.98
CA LEU A 549 7.76 24.92 -30.77
C LEU A 549 7.84 24.05 -32.03
N THR A 550 6.72 23.51 -32.46
CA THR A 550 6.61 22.87 -33.78
C THR A 550 6.71 23.91 -34.90
N GLY A 551 7.42 23.56 -35.98
CA GLY A 551 7.45 24.36 -37.21
C GLY A 551 6.16 24.26 -38.02
N ASP A 552 6.16 24.83 -39.22
CA ASP A 552 4.99 24.85 -40.13
C ASP A 552 4.49 23.45 -40.51
N ASP A 553 5.36 22.44 -40.49
CA ASP A 553 5.05 21.03 -40.76
C ASP A 553 4.54 20.27 -39.52
N GLY A 554 4.33 20.97 -38.41
CA GLY A 554 3.93 20.37 -37.13
C GLY A 554 5.03 19.58 -36.43
N THR A 555 6.31 19.73 -36.82
CA THR A 555 7.42 18.99 -36.22
C THR A 555 8.27 19.87 -35.29
N ALA A 556 8.57 19.37 -34.09
CA ALA A 556 9.61 19.87 -33.21
C ALA A 556 10.82 18.92 -33.25
N VAL A 557 12.03 19.46 -33.40
CA VAL A 557 13.27 18.66 -33.54
C VAL A 557 14.22 18.95 -32.39
N PHE A 558 14.35 17.98 -31.49
CA PHE A 558 15.32 18.01 -30.40
C PHE A 558 16.63 17.39 -30.87
N GLU A 559 17.67 18.21 -30.92
CA GLU A 559 19.03 17.77 -31.22
C GLU A 559 19.82 17.53 -29.94
N ASN A 560 20.85 16.68 -30.02
CA ASN A 560 21.78 16.43 -28.93
C ASN A 560 21.12 16.02 -27.60
N LEU A 561 20.02 15.27 -27.65
CA LEU A 561 19.42 14.71 -26.46
C LEU A 561 20.33 13.63 -25.86
N PRO A 562 20.52 13.60 -24.53
CA PRO A 562 21.18 12.49 -23.85
C PRO A 562 20.47 11.16 -24.14
N PRO A 563 21.19 10.03 -24.21
CA PRO A 563 20.55 8.72 -24.35
C PRO A 563 19.66 8.40 -23.15
N GLY A 564 18.51 7.77 -23.40
CA GLY A 564 17.53 7.40 -22.38
C GLY A 564 16.10 7.35 -22.92
N ARG A 565 15.13 7.06 -22.05
CA ARG A 565 13.70 7.12 -22.36
C ARG A 565 13.12 8.48 -22.06
N TYR A 566 12.22 8.95 -22.91
CA TYR A 566 11.56 10.25 -22.79
C TYR A 566 10.03 10.13 -22.72
N GLU A 567 9.44 11.02 -21.94
CA GLU A 567 8.05 11.43 -21.90
C GLU A 567 7.92 12.72 -22.72
N ILE A 568 7.09 12.67 -23.75
CA ILE A 568 6.82 13.78 -24.65
C ILE A 568 5.46 14.35 -24.29
N ILE A 569 5.39 15.67 -24.09
CA ILE A 569 4.14 16.38 -23.87
C ILE A 569 4.03 17.51 -24.87
N ALA A 570 2.93 17.55 -25.60
CA ALA A 570 2.60 18.63 -26.52
C ALA A 570 1.42 19.43 -25.96
N LEU A 571 1.50 20.77 -26.04
CA LEU A 571 0.51 21.70 -25.51
C LEU A 571 0.32 22.88 -26.48
N LYS A 572 -0.91 23.10 -26.90
CA LYS A 572 -1.28 24.19 -27.81
C LYS A 572 -1.97 25.32 -27.04
N ASP A 573 -1.18 26.27 -26.57
CA ASP A 573 -1.64 27.45 -25.83
C ASP A 573 -0.68 28.62 -26.13
N GLN A 574 -1.18 29.86 -26.09
CA GLN A 574 -0.37 31.06 -26.35
C GLN A 574 0.80 31.22 -25.37
N ASP A 575 0.66 30.71 -24.14
CA ASP A 575 1.66 30.71 -23.09
C ASP A 575 2.28 29.30 -22.90
N ALA A 576 2.05 28.36 -23.82
CA ALA A 576 2.39 26.94 -23.64
C ALA A 576 3.87 26.71 -23.33
N GLU A 577 4.77 27.46 -23.96
CA GLU A 577 6.21 27.37 -23.69
C GLU A 577 6.49 27.69 -22.22
N LYS A 578 5.95 28.82 -21.72
CA LYS A 578 6.07 29.22 -20.32
C LYS A 578 5.43 28.20 -19.39
N TRP A 579 4.26 27.65 -19.74
CA TRP A 579 3.60 26.60 -18.93
C TRP A 579 4.44 25.32 -18.84
N LEU A 580 5.04 24.90 -19.95
CA LEU A 580 5.88 23.71 -20.02
C LEU A 580 7.24 23.92 -19.33
N GLU A 581 7.80 25.13 -19.39
CA GLU A 581 8.97 25.55 -18.62
C GLU A 581 8.66 25.61 -17.10
N ASP A 582 7.48 26.12 -16.74
CA ASP A 582 6.97 26.28 -15.38
C ASP A 582 6.19 25.05 -14.86
N PHE A 583 6.43 23.84 -15.41
CA PHE A 583 5.76 22.54 -15.11
C PHE A 583 5.52 22.21 -13.62
N ARG A 584 6.15 22.98 -12.74
CA ARG A 584 6.04 22.99 -11.28
C ARG A 584 4.64 23.33 -10.76
N ARG A 585 3.83 24.12 -11.48
CA ARG A 585 2.47 24.40 -11.03
C ARG A 585 1.58 23.22 -11.39
N TRP A 586 0.97 22.61 -10.37
CA TRP A 586 -0.10 21.60 -10.44
C TRP A 586 -1.33 21.99 -11.29
N ARG A 587 -1.24 23.07 -12.05
CA ARG A 587 -2.26 23.68 -12.89
C ARG A 587 -2.33 23.11 -14.30
N TRP A 588 -1.74 21.94 -14.57
CA TRP A 588 -2.20 21.13 -15.72
C TRP A 588 -3.73 21.02 -15.75
N ARG A 589 -4.33 21.02 -14.56
CA ARG A 589 -5.78 21.05 -14.33
C ARG A 589 -6.48 22.29 -14.84
N ASP A 590 -5.83 23.45 -14.84
CA ASP A 590 -6.50 24.71 -15.20
C ASP A 590 -6.30 25.06 -16.69
N ILE A 591 -5.48 24.30 -17.40
CA ILE A 591 -5.15 24.58 -18.80
C ILE A 591 -6.17 23.83 -19.68
N GLN A 592 -7.22 24.53 -20.09
CA GLN A 592 -8.17 24.07 -21.10
C GLN A 592 -7.58 24.17 -22.52
N ALA A 593 -6.41 23.58 -22.74
CA ALA A 593 -5.73 23.61 -24.03
C ALA A 593 -5.69 22.22 -24.68
N ASP A 594 -5.55 22.20 -26.00
CA ASP A 594 -5.28 20.97 -26.71
C ASP A 594 -3.91 20.44 -26.29
N SER A 595 -3.86 19.19 -25.83
CA SER A 595 -2.62 18.57 -25.41
C SER A 595 -2.62 17.06 -25.63
N GLY A 596 -1.41 16.49 -25.59
CA GLY A 596 -1.15 15.09 -25.87
C GLY A 596 0.13 14.64 -25.19
N GLU A 597 0.18 13.36 -24.80
CA GLU A 597 1.34 12.76 -24.15
C GLU A 597 1.71 11.42 -24.78
N VAL A 598 3.02 11.14 -24.88
CA VAL A 598 3.56 9.83 -25.26
C VAL A 598 4.74 9.51 -24.35
N HIS A 599 4.83 8.27 -23.84
CA HIS A 599 5.86 7.86 -22.89
C HIS A 599 6.78 6.79 -23.44
N GLY A 600 7.98 6.68 -22.86
CA GLY A 600 8.88 5.56 -23.09
C GLY A 600 9.65 5.64 -24.42
N ILE A 601 9.75 6.83 -25.02
CA ILE A 601 10.46 7.01 -26.29
C ILE A 601 11.96 6.90 -26.07
N ALA A 602 12.57 5.82 -26.56
CA ALA A 602 14.00 5.60 -26.43
C ALA A 602 14.78 6.49 -27.41
N VAL A 603 15.73 7.24 -26.88
CA VAL A 603 16.71 8.03 -27.63
C VAL A 603 18.08 7.41 -27.40
N ALA A 604 18.83 7.20 -28.48
CA ALA A 604 20.17 6.62 -28.45
C ALA A 604 21.16 7.55 -29.16
N VAL A 605 22.43 7.52 -28.73
CA VAL A 605 23.51 8.33 -29.29
C VAL A 605 23.64 8.11 -30.80
N GLY A 606 23.71 9.19 -31.57
CA GLY A 606 23.86 9.17 -33.03
C GLY A 606 22.66 8.59 -33.79
N LYS A 607 21.54 8.31 -33.12
CA LYS A 607 20.31 7.82 -33.74
C LYS A 607 19.27 8.94 -33.80
N SER A 608 18.47 8.92 -34.87
CA SER A 608 17.28 9.76 -35.00
C SER A 608 16.04 8.93 -34.80
N GLN A 609 15.20 9.31 -33.85
CA GLN A 609 13.88 8.73 -33.62
C GLN A 609 12.80 9.71 -34.07
N GLN A 610 11.68 9.20 -34.57
CA GLN A 610 10.47 9.97 -34.83
C GLN A 610 9.31 9.40 -34.03
N VAL A 611 8.45 10.27 -33.51
CA VAL A 611 7.20 9.92 -32.83
C VAL A 611 6.11 10.91 -33.24
N ASP A 612 4.90 10.40 -33.43
CA ASP A 612 3.71 11.22 -33.62
C ASP A 612 2.99 11.39 -32.27
N VAL A 613 2.59 12.61 -31.93
CA VAL A 613 1.82 12.95 -30.73
C VAL A 613 0.50 13.54 -31.17
N LEU A 614 -0.59 12.84 -30.87
CA LEU A 614 -1.93 13.35 -31.08
C LEU A 614 -2.28 14.33 -29.96
N ILE A 615 -2.63 15.56 -30.29
CA ILE A 615 -3.21 16.52 -29.35
C ILE A 615 -4.71 16.56 -29.53
N ALA A 616 -5.41 16.62 -28.41
CA ALA A 616 -6.84 16.86 -28.36
C ALA A 616 -7.11 17.82 -27.21
N ARG A 617 -8.21 18.57 -27.29
CA ARG A 617 -8.72 19.36 -26.16
C ARG A 617 -8.75 18.50 -24.92
N GLN A 618 -8.29 18.96 -23.76
CA GLN A 618 -8.49 18.17 -22.55
C GLN A 618 -9.99 18.18 -22.19
N PRO A 619 -10.54 17.08 -21.64
CA PRO A 619 -11.94 17.06 -21.22
C PRO A 619 -12.19 18.18 -20.22
N ASP A 620 -13.35 18.82 -20.34
CA ASP A 620 -13.80 19.77 -19.33
C ASP A 620 -13.83 19.08 -17.95
N PRO A 621 -13.63 19.85 -16.86
CA PRO A 621 -13.71 19.30 -15.52
C PRO A 621 -14.99 18.48 -15.35
N VAL A 622 -14.85 17.30 -14.76
CA VAL A 622 -16.01 16.49 -14.44
C VAL A 622 -16.69 17.12 -13.23
N ARG A 623 -17.95 17.50 -13.42
CA ARG A 623 -18.78 18.05 -12.34
C ARG A 623 -19.38 16.93 -11.52
N PHE A 624 -19.23 17.01 -10.21
CA PHE A 624 -19.86 16.11 -9.25
C PHE A 624 -20.84 16.87 -8.36
N ARG A 625 -21.94 16.23 -7.97
CA ARG A 625 -22.82 16.72 -6.91
C ARG A 625 -22.77 15.75 -5.74
N VAL A 626 -22.28 16.20 -4.59
CA VAL A 626 -22.09 15.36 -3.41
C VAL A 626 -23.32 15.44 -2.51
N PHE A 627 -23.85 14.28 -2.12
CA PHE A 627 -25.00 14.16 -1.23
C PHE A 627 -24.63 13.46 0.08
N GLN A 628 -25.22 13.93 1.17
CA GLN A 628 -25.25 13.23 2.45
C GLN A 628 -26.13 11.97 2.35
N PRO A 629 -26.03 11.03 3.31
CA PRO A 629 -26.88 9.83 3.32
C PRO A 629 -28.38 10.12 3.39
N ASP A 630 -28.78 11.30 3.89
CA ASP A 630 -30.18 11.73 3.94
C ASP A 630 -30.69 12.34 2.61
N GLY A 631 -29.83 12.36 1.58
CA GLY A 631 -30.15 12.89 0.25
C GLY A 631 -30.01 14.41 0.12
N LYS A 632 -29.58 15.13 1.17
CA LYS A 632 -29.30 16.57 1.05
C LYS A 632 -27.93 16.82 0.42
N PRO A 633 -27.76 17.86 -0.40
CA PRO A 633 -26.46 18.23 -0.93
C PRO A 633 -25.50 18.63 0.20
N VAL A 634 -24.22 18.30 0.02
CA VAL A 634 -23.16 18.69 0.95
C VAL A 634 -22.75 20.13 0.64
N GLY A 635 -23.39 21.09 1.30
CA GLY A 635 -23.21 22.52 1.03
C GLY A 635 -22.01 23.15 1.74
N ASP A 636 -21.39 24.16 1.10
CA ASP A 636 -20.50 25.18 1.68
C ASP A 636 -19.38 24.63 2.58
N ARG A 637 -18.63 23.65 2.06
CA ARG A 637 -17.53 23.05 2.82
C ARG A 637 -16.43 22.48 1.95
N ARG A 638 -15.30 22.16 2.55
CA ARG A 638 -14.25 21.38 1.90
C ARG A 638 -14.47 19.89 2.14
N VAL A 639 -14.38 19.11 1.06
CA VAL A 639 -14.34 17.65 1.14
C VAL A 639 -12.98 17.14 0.66
N GLU A 640 -12.53 16.02 1.19
CA GLU A 640 -11.39 15.29 0.64
C GLU A 640 -11.83 14.68 -0.68
N THR A 641 -10.97 14.77 -1.68
CA THR A 641 -11.09 14.02 -2.92
C THR A 641 -9.93 13.04 -3.00
N ASP A 642 -10.20 11.78 -3.30
CA ASP A 642 -9.18 10.80 -3.62
C ASP A 642 -9.37 10.28 -5.04
N TRP A 643 -8.28 10.13 -5.79
CA TRP A 643 -8.37 9.66 -7.17
C TRP A 643 -7.14 8.88 -7.59
N THR A 644 -7.35 7.97 -8.53
CA THR A 644 -6.28 7.25 -9.24
C THR A 644 -6.79 6.79 -10.57
N SER A 645 -5.91 6.75 -11.58
CA SER A 645 -6.25 6.01 -12.80
C SER A 645 -6.49 4.55 -12.43
N VAL A 646 -7.43 3.89 -13.11
CA VAL A 646 -7.85 2.51 -12.78
C VAL A 646 -6.68 1.51 -12.87
N ASP A 647 -5.69 1.81 -13.71
CA ASP A 647 -4.43 1.07 -13.90
C ASP A 647 -3.32 1.43 -12.90
N GLN A 648 -3.47 2.51 -12.13
CA GLN A 648 -2.49 2.94 -11.14
C GLN A 648 -2.82 2.43 -9.73
N PRO A 649 -1.78 2.06 -8.96
CA PRO A 649 -1.96 1.42 -7.66
C PRO A 649 -2.06 2.39 -6.48
N SER A 650 -1.53 3.61 -6.64
CA SER A 650 -1.46 4.61 -5.59
C SER A 650 -2.54 5.66 -5.76
N ARG A 651 -3.40 5.82 -4.76
CA ARG A 651 -4.34 6.94 -4.70
C ARG A 651 -3.62 8.23 -4.36
N ARG A 652 -3.99 9.29 -5.07
CA ARG A 652 -3.71 10.66 -4.69
C ARG A 652 -4.91 11.16 -3.88
N ALA A 653 -4.66 12.09 -2.96
CA ALA A 653 -5.71 12.73 -2.19
C ALA A 653 -5.44 14.24 -2.10
N SER A 654 -6.50 15.03 -2.14
CA SER A 654 -6.51 16.47 -1.94
C SER A 654 -7.82 16.88 -1.26
N SER A 655 -8.09 18.17 -1.16
CA SER A 655 -9.43 18.67 -0.86
C SER A 655 -9.86 19.72 -1.87
N GLY A 656 -11.16 19.74 -2.14
CA GLY A 656 -11.81 20.78 -2.93
C GLY A 656 -13.01 21.36 -2.16
N PRO A 657 -13.35 22.63 -2.37
CA PRO A 657 -14.64 23.15 -1.93
C PRO A 657 -15.78 22.49 -2.72
N VAL A 658 -16.91 22.28 -2.06
CA VAL A 658 -18.23 22.08 -2.67
C VAL A 658 -19.07 23.32 -2.40
N ASP A 659 -19.82 23.78 -3.40
CA ASP A 659 -20.70 24.94 -3.24
C ASP A 659 -21.96 24.60 -2.40
N THR A 660 -22.89 25.54 -2.28
CA THR A 660 -24.13 25.36 -1.49
C THR A 660 -25.05 24.25 -2.03
N ASP A 661 -24.96 23.94 -3.32
CA ASP A 661 -25.75 22.88 -3.98
C ASP A 661 -25.00 21.54 -4.02
N GLY A 662 -23.85 21.47 -3.33
CA GLY A 662 -22.98 20.29 -3.27
C GLY A 662 -22.19 20.05 -4.54
N LEU A 663 -22.08 21.03 -5.44
CA LEU A 663 -21.34 20.90 -6.69
C LEU A 663 -19.84 21.10 -6.48
N MET A 664 -19.05 20.28 -7.16
CA MET A 664 -17.63 20.51 -7.35
C MET A 664 -17.23 20.19 -8.79
N ASP A 665 -16.28 20.95 -9.31
CA ASP A 665 -15.61 20.65 -10.57
C ASP A 665 -14.28 19.98 -10.27
N PHE A 666 -14.02 18.82 -10.89
CA PHE A 666 -12.80 18.07 -10.67
C PHE A 666 -12.09 17.74 -11.99
N HIS A 667 -10.84 18.18 -12.09
CA HIS A 667 -9.96 17.91 -13.22
C HIS A 667 -9.13 16.65 -12.96
N PHE A 668 -9.33 15.63 -13.79
CA PHE A 668 -8.43 14.48 -13.84
C PHE A 668 -7.17 14.82 -14.63
N ASP A 669 -6.07 14.13 -14.33
CA ASP A 669 -4.78 14.48 -14.93
C ASP A 669 -4.71 14.16 -16.44
N LYS A 670 -5.58 13.25 -16.94
CA LYS A 670 -5.66 12.85 -18.35
C LYS A 670 -6.98 12.13 -18.68
N PRO A 671 -7.31 11.93 -19.97
CA PRO A 671 -8.42 11.08 -20.38
C PRO A 671 -8.21 9.63 -19.91
N GLY A 672 -9.29 8.92 -19.59
CA GLY A 672 -9.25 7.53 -19.16
C GLY A 672 -10.33 7.16 -18.14
N LEU A 673 -10.20 5.97 -17.57
CA LEU A 673 -11.04 5.52 -16.45
C LEU A 673 -10.34 5.81 -15.13
N TRP A 674 -11.04 6.51 -14.25
CA TRP A 674 -10.52 6.96 -12.97
C TRP A 674 -11.36 6.40 -11.83
N ARG A 675 -10.72 5.94 -10.76
CA ARG A 675 -11.39 5.79 -9.47
C ARG A 675 -11.41 7.17 -8.84
N PHE A 676 -12.58 7.63 -8.43
CA PHE A 676 -12.79 8.91 -7.76
C PHE A 676 -13.59 8.68 -6.49
N GLY A 677 -13.11 9.24 -5.38
CA GLY A 677 -13.75 9.18 -4.08
C GLY A 677 -13.84 10.55 -3.44
N VAL A 678 -14.87 10.75 -2.62
CA VAL A 678 -15.05 11.92 -1.76
C VAL A 678 -15.19 11.48 -0.31
N LYS A 679 -14.60 12.24 0.61
CA LYS A 679 -14.78 12.04 2.05
C LYS A 679 -14.95 13.35 2.81
N PHE A 680 -15.76 13.37 3.85
CA PHE A 680 -15.87 14.53 4.75
C PHE A 680 -16.38 14.11 6.13
N GLY A 681 -16.03 14.85 7.18
CA GLY A 681 -16.62 14.66 8.51
C GLY A 681 -17.69 15.72 8.79
N ASP A 682 -18.31 15.67 9.96
CA ASP A 682 -19.19 16.76 10.43
C ASP A 682 -18.40 18.04 10.73
N SER A 683 -17.15 17.90 11.18
CA SER A 683 -16.21 19.01 11.34
C SER A 683 -15.42 19.29 10.07
N GLU A 684 -15.00 20.54 9.89
CA GLU A 684 -14.09 20.94 8.80
C GLU A 684 -12.79 20.12 8.80
N LEU A 685 -12.26 19.83 7.60
CA LEU A 685 -11.08 19.02 7.39
C LEU A 685 -9.82 19.71 7.92
N LYS A 686 -9.26 19.18 9.00
CA LYS A 686 -7.96 19.63 9.54
C LYS A 686 -6.77 18.96 8.84
N THR A 687 -6.97 17.77 8.28
CA THR A 687 -5.89 16.93 7.71
C THR A 687 -6.40 16.10 6.54
N ILE A 688 -5.54 15.85 5.55
CA ILE A 688 -5.81 15.00 4.38
C ILE A 688 -4.61 14.04 4.22
N PRO A 689 -4.84 12.74 3.93
CA PRO A 689 -6.15 12.09 3.79
C PRO A 689 -6.84 11.87 5.15
N ILE A 690 -8.18 11.82 5.16
CA ILE A 690 -8.99 11.39 6.30
C ILE A 690 -8.81 9.88 6.44
N ARG A 691 -8.11 9.49 7.50
CA ARG A 691 -7.77 8.08 7.80
C ARG A 691 -8.65 7.49 8.89
N THR A 692 -9.21 8.32 9.75
CA THR A 692 -9.99 7.95 10.93
C THR A 692 -11.37 8.58 10.82
N GLY A 693 -12.42 7.80 11.09
CA GLY A 693 -13.79 8.29 11.18
C GLY A 693 -14.03 9.21 12.39
N PRO A 694 -15.28 9.57 12.66
CA PRO A 694 -16.43 9.37 11.76
C PRO A 694 -16.32 10.26 10.52
N TYR A 695 -16.56 9.69 9.35
CA TYR A 695 -16.63 10.44 8.09
C TYR A 695 -17.68 9.83 7.17
N TYR A 696 -18.14 10.60 6.21
CA TYR A 696 -18.96 10.17 5.09
C TYR A 696 -18.05 9.88 3.90
N GLU A 697 -18.32 8.82 3.13
CA GLU A 697 -17.58 8.54 1.90
C GLU A 697 -18.48 8.13 0.74
N ALA A 698 -18.09 8.49 -0.47
CA ALA A 698 -18.57 7.88 -1.71
C ALA A 698 -17.37 7.57 -2.61
N GLU A 699 -17.45 6.50 -3.38
CA GLU A 699 -16.44 6.14 -4.39
C GLU A 699 -17.13 5.62 -5.66
N MET A 700 -16.58 5.99 -6.82
CA MET A 700 -17.04 5.49 -8.11
C MET A 700 -15.90 5.39 -9.14
N ILE A 701 -16.21 4.79 -10.29
CA ILE A 701 -15.36 4.81 -11.47
C ILE A 701 -15.94 5.81 -12.47
N VAL A 702 -15.14 6.79 -12.89
CA VAL A 702 -15.51 7.89 -13.76
C VAL A 702 -14.74 7.77 -15.06
N ALA A 703 -15.43 7.89 -16.19
CA ALA A 703 -14.79 8.06 -17.49
C ALA A 703 -14.54 9.55 -17.72
N ASN A 704 -13.28 9.91 -17.94
CA ASN A 704 -12.87 11.26 -18.34
C ASN A 704 -12.46 11.23 -19.81
N SER A 705 -13.22 11.86 -20.71
CA SER A 705 -12.93 11.87 -22.15
C SER A 705 -13.75 12.93 -22.88
N ASN A 706 -13.22 13.56 -23.94
CA ASN A 706 -13.99 14.50 -24.78
C ASN A 706 -15.13 13.84 -25.56
N CYS A 707 -15.07 12.52 -25.74
CA CYS A 707 -16.14 11.78 -26.38
C CYS A 707 -17.33 11.56 -25.45
N VAL A 708 -17.18 11.92 -24.18
CA VAL A 708 -18.29 11.98 -23.23
C VAL A 708 -18.99 13.32 -23.46
N PRO A 709 -20.24 13.35 -23.94
CA PRO A 709 -20.97 14.61 -24.08
C PRO A 709 -21.07 15.29 -22.71
N ASP A 710 -21.22 16.62 -22.69
CA ASP A 710 -21.51 17.37 -21.46
C ASP A 710 -22.62 16.65 -20.69
N ARG A 711 -22.28 16.22 -19.47
CA ARG A 711 -23.19 15.48 -18.60
C ARG A 711 -23.70 16.41 -17.51
N ASP A 712 -24.94 16.16 -17.09
CA ASP A 712 -25.39 16.60 -15.78
C ASP A 712 -24.36 16.17 -14.71
N PRO A 713 -24.24 16.94 -13.61
CA PRO A 713 -23.34 16.61 -12.51
C PRO A 713 -23.47 15.14 -12.09
N ILE A 714 -22.34 14.45 -11.96
CA ILE A 714 -22.33 13.06 -11.48
C ILE A 714 -22.66 13.07 -9.99
N GLU A 715 -23.76 12.41 -9.61
CA GLU A 715 -24.21 12.36 -8.22
C GLU A 715 -23.39 11.36 -7.39
N LEU A 716 -22.86 11.83 -6.27
CA LEU A 716 -22.10 11.05 -5.29
C LEU A 716 -22.89 10.97 -3.99
N HIS A 717 -23.61 9.87 -3.80
CA HIS A 717 -24.36 9.59 -2.58
C HIS A 717 -23.45 8.95 -1.54
N THR A 718 -23.13 9.71 -0.49
CA THR A 718 -22.21 9.21 0.54
C THR A 718 -22.88 8.25 1.51
N ILE A 719 -22.06 7.38 2.09
CA ILE A 719 -22.42 6.52 3.22
C ILE A 719 -21.64 6.97 4.45
N PHE A 720 -22.28 6.92 5.62
CA PHE A 720 -21.60 7.18 6.89
C PHE A 720 -20.66 6.02 7.23
N LYS A 721 -19.39 6.34 7.46
CA LYS A 721 -18.32 5.48 7.97
C LYS A 721 -17.87 5.99 9.33
N GLY A 722 -18.73 5.79 10.33
CA GLY A 722 -18.30 5.70 11.72
C GLY A 722 -18.24 4.23 12.13
N SER A 723 -17.31 3.87 13.02
CA SER A 723 -17.59 2.74 13.90
C SER A 723 -18.89 3.05 14.66
N GLU A 724 -19.68 2.04 15.04
CA GLU A 724 -20.78 2.21 15.99
C GLU A 724 -20.36 3.23 17.05
N GLN A 725 -21.14 4.33 17.19
CA GLN A 725 -20.77 5.47 18.04
C GLN A 725 -20.36 4.95 19.42
N THR A 726 -19.06 4.93 19.68
CA THR A 726 -18.56 4.46 20.96
C THR A 726 -18.45 5.68 21.85
N THR A 727 -19.26 5.70 22.91
CA THR A 727 -19.12 6.71 23.97
C THR A 727 -18.10 6.18 24.97
N LEU A 728 -17.09 6.98 25.30
CA LEU A 728 -16.20 6.71 26.41
C LEU A 728 -16.50 7.70 27.54
N ASP A 729 -17.03 7.16 28.63
CA ASP A 729 -17.17 7.88 29.89
C ASP A 729 -15.93 7.61 30.74
N VAL A 730 -15.16 8.66 31.03
CA VAL A 730 -13.99 8.59 31.91
C VAL A 730 -14.31 9.37 33.18
N GLN A 731 -14.06 8.77 34.34
CA GLN A 731 -14.11 9.45 35.63
C GLN A 731 -12.69 9.55 36.20
N LEU A 732 -12.18 10.76 36.31
CA LEU A 732 -10.93 11.08 36.97
C LEU A 732 -11.14 11.11 38.48
N LEU A 733 -10.33 10.34 39.20
CA LEU A 733 -10.35 10.27 40.65
C LEU A 733 -9.00 10.70 41.22
N ASP A 734 -9.02 11.32 42.40
CA ASP A 734 -7.81 11.62 43.18
C ASP A 734 -7.24 10.36 43.85
N ARG A 735 -6.17 10.52 44.64
CA ARG A 735 -5.53 9.41 45.36
C ARG A 735 -6.42 8.77 46.42
N GLU A 736 -7.44 9.50 46.87
CA GLU A 736 -8.41 9.07 47.86
C GLU A 736 -9.68 8.48 47.22
N GLY A 737 -9.73 8.38 45.88
CA GLY A 737 -10.86 7.83 45.13
C GLY A 737 -12.04 8.79 44.94
N ARG A 738 -11.86 10.09 45.22
CA ARG A 738 -12.90 11.11 45.02
C ARG A 738 -12.80 11.70 43.62
N PRO A 739 -13.91 12.18 43.02
CA PRO A 739 -13.88 13.02 41.83
C PRO A 739 -12.79 14.09 41.83
N ALA A 740 -11.98 14.12 40.77
CA ALA A 740 -10.92 15.12 40.61
C ALA A 740 -11.14 15.96 39.34
N GLU A 741 -10.85 17.25 39.44
CA GLU A 741 -10.79 18.13 38.28
C GLU A 741 -9.51 17.88 37.47
N GLY A 742 -9.62 17.78 36.15
CA GLY A 742 -8.47 17.66 35.27
C GLY A 742 -8.85 17.55 33.80
N THR A 743 -7.84 17.55 32.93
CA THR A 743 -8.02 17.30 31.50
C THR A 743 -7.65 15.86 31.18
N VAL A 744 -8.60 15.13 30.60
CA VAL A 744 -8.37 13.79 30.06
C VAL A 744 -8.03 13.93 28.59
N VAL A 745 -7.01 13.20 28.16
CA VAL A 745 -6.51 13.23 26.78
C VAL A 745 -6.43 11.81 26.24
N ILE A 746 -7.04 11.57 25.08
CA ILE A 746 -6.93 10.29 24.35
C ILE A 746 -5.84 10.47 23.30
N LEU A 747 -4.72 9.76 23.49
CA LEU A 747 -3.62 9.75 22.53
C LEU A 747 -3.89 8.72 21.44
N GLY A 748 -3.45 9.04 20.22
CA GLY A 748 -3.43 8.08 19.11
C GLY A 748 -2.53 6.88 19.39
N SER A 749 -2.55 5.91 18.48
CA SER A 749 -1.79 4.66 18.61
C SER A 749 -0.27 4.84 18.57
N ALA A 750 0.24 5.99 18.10
CA ALA A 750 1.64 6.37 18.21
C ALA A 750 1.85 7.49 19.25
N PRO A 751 2.91 7.40 20.09
CA PRO A 751 3.23 8.40 21.14
C PRO A 751 3.62 9.79 20.60
N HIS A 752 3.67 9.98 19.28
CA HIS A 752 3.95 11.25 18.62
C HIS A 752 2.74 11.83 17.90
N ASP A 753 1.63 11.10 17.84
CA ASP A 753 0.40 11.63 17.28
C ASP A 753 -0.11 12.73 18.21
N PRO A 754 -0.53 13.89 17.68
CA PRO A 754 -1.23 14.86 18.50
C PRO A 754 -2.44 14.18 19.15
N PRO A 755 -2.83 14.60 20.37
CA PRO A 755 -3.98 14.02 21.05
C PRO A 755 -5.20 14.08 20.14
N THR A 756 -5.80 12.92 19.89
CA THR A 756 -6.96 12.79 19.00
C THR A 756 -8.18 13.44 19.62
N TYR A 757 -8.31 13.36 20.96
CA TYR A 757 -9.38 13.97 21.73
C TYR A 757 -8.86 14.49 23.08
N ALA A 758 -9.40 15.61 23.54
CA ALA A 758 -9.10 16.17 24.86
C ALA A 758 -10.37 16.83 25.42
N ALA A 759 -10.66 16.61 26.70
CA ALA A 759 -11.75 17.29 27.37
C ALA A 759 -11.48 17.38 28.88
N THR A 760 -12.01 18.44 29.49
CA THR A 760 -11.90 18.69 30.93
C THR A 760 -13.06 18.04 31.64
N THR A 761 -12.80 17.44 32.79
CA THR A 761 -13.81 16.82 33.63
C THR A 761 -14.79 17.85 34.17
N ASP A 762 -16.05 17.43 34.36
CA ASP A 762 -17.05 18.19 35.09
C ASP A 762 -16.77 18.18 36.61
N GLN A 763 -17.67 18.81 37.38
CA GLN A 763 -17.63 18.84 38.85
C GLN A 763 -17.68 17.45 39.54
N ASN A 764 -18.05 16.40 38.80
CA ASN A 764 -18.03 15.00 39.28
C ASN A 764 -16.77 14.26 38.82
N GLY A 765 -15.77 14.97 38.31
CA GLY A 765 -14.55 14.40 37.76
C GLY A 765 -14.83 13.60 36.48
N ARG A 766 -15.96 13.80 35.81
CA ARG A 766 -16.37 13.00 34.64
C ARG A 766 -16.16 13.75 33.35
N VAL A 767 -15.73 13.02 32.33
CA VAL A 767 -15.70 13.49 30.96
C VAL A 767 -16.32 12.44 30.07
N ARG A 768 -17.18 12.87 29.16
CA ARG A 768 -17.83 12.03 28.17
C ARG A 768 -17.28 12.39 26.81
N PHE A 769 -16.57 11.45 26.20
CA PHE A 769 -16.19 11.56 24.80
C PHE A 769 -17.28 10.87 23.97
N THR A 770 -18.05 11.65 23.22
CA THR A 770 -18.96 11.11 22.21
C THR A 770 -18.24 10.96 20.88
N ASP A 771 -18.75 10.08 20.02
CA ASP A 771 -18.28 9.93 18.63
C ASP A 771 -16.82 9.51 18.49
N LEU A 772 -16.31 8.70 19.43
CA LEU A 772 -14.98 8.13 19.31
C LEU A 772 -14.94 7.07 18.22
N THR A 773 -13.89 7.12 17.40
CA THR A 773 -13.55 6.00 16.52
C THR A 773 -12.66 4.98 17.18
N ARG A 774 -13.00 3.71 16.95
CA ARG A 774 -12.27 2.54 17.42
C ARG A 774 -10.92 2.35 16.71
#